data_AF-A0A9D5M2S9-F1
#
_entry.id   AF-A0A9D5M2S9-F1
#
_cell.length_a   1.000
_cell.length_b   1.000
_cell.length_c   1.000
_cell.angle_alpha   90.00
_cell.angle_beta   90.00
_cell.angle_gamma   90.00
#
_symmetry.space_group_name_H-M   'P 1'
#
loop_
_entity.id
_entity.type
_entity.pdbx_description
1 polymer ?
#
loop_
_entity_poly.entity_id
_entity_poly.type
_entity_poly.pdbx_seq_one_letter_code
_entity_poly.pdbx_strand_id
1 'polypeptide(L)'
;MKKYTFSLRMLILFLCAAISIQFFCGPDGENQAQAKWSEMRGVWVSTVANIDYPSQQTTDANVLRNDLITLLDNCQAMGFNTIFFQVRPASDALYASSIFPWSRYLTGTQGTAPDQNFDPLAFAVEEAHARNMELHAWINPYRITNSSADNDKLASNNPAVQHPELVIYDSDGKMYYNPGDSASINLIVDGAVEIVKNYDVDGIHMDDYFYPSGDFNDDTTYSFYKDEYPDKGDWRRAMVNKLVQQMDEAVHAENPDIEFGISPRGIWANASEMPEGSDTNGGGSYNQIYADSRAWVKNGWVDYIMPQIYWNIGYEIADYSVLTQWWSDVVDGTDVRLYIGEGAYRTTSSTLPAWTGDNGTNELRQHVALGRSNDLISGYCMFTYHTFLENRAIFDLMTELNAQPAVSLSNGEEPSDPQTPETTPEPAPETDSNADSEQSDVPLVTDKPEDEAYVNKFQDMDDYWWAMDAVNALASQGIIRGRSETEFDPDSYITRADNTVLLLRILGKQAEFEDNFDDVYPGTYYYNEIGMAKTLGIAQGYGNNLFDPDNYIKRQDMATLAYRVLQEENILTAIPNTADLNAFLDKDSIDFYARDAMAACVGAGLMSGYGDGWINPQGNATRIEVALFMYRIQNLMQNSQTLTE
;
A
#
# COMPACT_ATOMS: atom_id res chain seq x y z
N MET A 1 44.68 76.24 -11.88
CA MET A 1 43.77 75.45 -11.02
C MET A 1 42.38 76.10 -11.01
N LYS A 2 41.60 75.89 -12.07
CA LYS A 2 40.17 76.23 -12.24
C LYS A 2 39.87 76.05 -13.73
N LYS A 3 39.58 74.82 -14.11
CA LYS A 3 39.07 74.29 -15.39
C LYS A 3 39.34 72.79 -15.29
N TYR A 4 38.38 71.93 -15.64
CA TYR A 4 38.39 70.46 -15.52
C TYR A 4 37.80 69.81 -14.26
N THR A 5 36.73 70.35 -13.66
CA THR A 5 35.88 69.59 -12.72
C THR A 5 34.40 69.50 -13.12
N PHE A 6 34.07 69.88 -14.36
CA PHE A 6 32.69 69.74 -14.89
C PHE A 6 32.55 68.63 -15.95
N SER A 7 33.63 68.05 -16.47
CA SER A 7 33.57 67.04 -17.55
C SER A 7 33.71 65.58 -17.10
N LEU A 8 33.96 65.30 -15.81
CA LEU A 8 34.07 63.90 -15.35
C LEU A 8 32.73 63.32 -14.84
N ARG A 9 31.81 64.17 -14.35
CA ARG A 9 30.47 63.74 -13.94
C ARG A 9 29.53 63.49 -15.12
N MET A 10 29.76 64.13 -16.27
CA MET A 10 28.94 63.93 -17.47
C MET A 10 29.37 62.70 -18.29
N LEU A 11 30.64 62.26 -18.17
CA LEU A 11 31.14 61.06 -18.86
C LEU A 11 30.73 59.75 -18.13
N ILE A 12 30.58 59.79 -16.81
CA ILE A 12 30.11 58.62 -16.02
C ILE A 12 28.59 58.43 -16.17
N LEU A 13 27.81 59.51 -16.34
CA LEU A 13 26.37 59.41 -16.61
C LEU A 13 26.03 58.94 -18.04
N PHE A 14 26.92 59.16 -19.02
CA PHE A 14 26.73 58.65 -20.39
C PHE A 14 27.21 57.20 -20.59
N LEU A 15 28.18 56.71 -19.81
CA LEU A 15 28.53 55.27 -19.82
C LEU A 15 27.50 54.41 -19.07
N CYS A 16 26.80 54.95 -18.07
CA CYS A 16 25.71 54.22 -17.40
C CYS A 16 24.38 54.21 -18.18
N ALA A 17 24.19 55.11 -19.14
CA ALA A 17 22.99 55.18 -19.99
C ALA A 17 23.14 54.44 -21.34
N ALA A 18 24.35 54.04 -21.73
CA ALA A 18 24.60 53.31 -22.98
C ALA A 18 24.77 51.79 -22.79
N ILE A 19 24.83 51.29 -21.55
CA ILE A 19 24.80 49.84 -21.23
C ILE A 19 23.38 49.38 -20.86
N SER A 20 22.41 50.30 -20.82
CA SER A 20 21.03 50.05 -20.37
C SER A 20 19.98 50.05 -21.50
N ILE A 21 20.38 50.00 -22.79
CA ILE A 21 19.43 49.95 -23.93
C ILE A 21 19.89 48.98 -25.04
N GLN A 22 20.41 47.80 -24.69
CA GLN A 22 20.60 46.71 -25.65
C GLN A 22 20.38 45.33 -25.01
N PHE A 23 19.13 45.02 -24.66
CA PHE A 23 18.60 43.65 -24.54
C PHE A 23 17.07 43.61 -24.68
N PHE A 24 16.48 44.50 -25.48
CA PHE A 24 15.07 44.43 -25.88
C PHE A 24 14.96 44.46 -27.39
N CYS A 25 15.35 43.34 -28.01
CA CYS A 25 14.85 42.89 -29.30
C CYS A 25 15.10 41.38 -29.35
N GLY A 26 14.30 40.64 -28.57
CA GLY A 26 14.09 39.22 -28.84
C GLY A 26 13.26 39.06 -30.12
N PRO A 27 13.34 37.91 -30.80
CA PRO A 27 12.58 37.66 -32.02
C PRO A 27 11.07 37.78 -31.73
N ASP A 28 10.31 38.12 -32.76
CA ASP A 28 8.87 38.33 -32.76
C ASP A 28 8.15 37.45 -31.72
N GLY A 29 7.54 38.10 -30.73
CA GLY A 29 6.78 37.44 -29.68
C GLY A 29 5.56 36.77 -30.29
N GLU A 30 5.69 35.49 -30.64
CA GLU A 30 4.61 34.54 -30.46
C GLU A 30 4.21 34.63 -28.99
N ASN A 31 2.96 34.98 -28.75
CA ASN A 31 2.30 34.84 -27.46
C ASN A 31 2.33 33.34 -27.13
N GLN A 32 3.44 32.84 -26.56
CA GLN A 32 3.41 31.56 -25.86
C GLN A 32 2.53 31.80 -24.65
N ALA A 33 1.31 31.30 -24.72
CA ALA A 33 0.46 31.14 -23.55
C ALA A 33 1.33 30.48 -22.48
N GLN A 34 1.65 31.22 -21.43
CA GLN A 34 2.37 30.67 -20.28
C GLN A 34 1.48 29.57 -19.72
N ALA A 35 1.90 28.30 -19.79
CA ALA A 35 1.15 27.23 -19.15
C ALA A 35 0.92 27.60 -17.70
N LYS A 36 -0.35 27.60 -17.32
CA LYS A 36 -0.78 28.03 -15.99
C LYS A 36 -0.37 27.00 -14.92
N TRP A 37 -0.08 25.76 -15.31
CA TRP A 37 0.18 24.63 -14.42
C TRP A 37 1.27 23.72 -14.98
N SER A 38 2.16 23.25 -14.09
CA SER A 38 3.08 22.14 -14.38
C SER A 38 2.38 20.81 -14.15
N GLU A 39 2.79 19.77 -14.89
CA GLU A 39 2.38 18.38 -14.64
C GLU A 39 2.44 18.01 -13.14
N MET A 40 1.32 17.56 -12.60
CA MET A 40 1.23 16.99 -11.25
C MET A 40 1.94 15.63 -11.19
N ARG A 41 2.87 15.48 -10.25
CA ARG A 41 3.65 14.26 -10.00
C ARG A 41 3.53 13.94 -8.52
N GLY A 42 2.42 13.31 -8.18
CA GLY A 42 2.02 13.00 -6.82
C GLY A 42 2.50 11.63 -6.32
N VAL A 43 2.59 11.50 -5.00
CA VAL A 43 2.66 10.21 -4.30
C VAL A 43 1.79 10.26 -3.05
N TRP A 44 1.00 9.21 -2.83
CA TRP A 44 0.29 9.04 -1.56
C TRP A 44 1.24 8.53 -0.47
N VAL A 45 1.08 9.12 0.71
CA VAL A 45 1.76 8.72 1.94
C VAL A 45 0.70 8.35 2.96
N SER A 46 0.36 7.06 2.97
CA SER A 46 -0.65 6.45 3.81
C SER A 46 -0.13 6.17 5.22
N THR A 47 -0.89 6.58 6.23
CA THR A 47 -0.50 6.44 7.64
C THR A 47 -1.34 5.40 8.37
N VAL A 48 -2.52 5.07 7.84
CA VAL A 48 -3.31 3.93 8.31
C VAL A 48 -2.48 2.65 8.24
N ALA A 49 -2.52 1.87 9.32
CA ALA A 49 -1.75 0.64 9.49
C ALA A 49 -0.23 0.80 9.29
N ASN A 50 0.29 2.04 9.40
CA ASN A 50 1.71 2.35 9.23
C ASN A 50 2.26 1.91 7.86
N ILE A 51 1.45 2.00 6.79
CA ILE A 51 1.84 1.60 5.43
C ILE A 51 3.09 2.37 4.96
N ASP A 52 3.05 3.70 5.02
CA ASP A 52 4.14 4.56 4.55
C ASP A 52 4.80 5.36 5.68
N TYR A 53 4.00 5.88 6.63
CA TYR A 53 4.51 6.68 7.75
C TYR A 53 3.66 6.53 9.04
N PRO A 54 4.29 6.55 10.22
CA PRO A 54 5.72 6.33 10.44
C PRO A 54 6.08 4.85 10.24
N SER A 55 7.34 4.59 9.90
CA SER A 55 7.94 3.24 9.79
C SER A 55 7.83 2.44 11.09
N GLN A 56 7.73 3.15 12.22
CA GLN A 56 7.48 2.58 13.54
C GLN A 56 6.65 3.55 14.37
N GLN A 57 5.67 3.01 15.11
CA GLN A 57 4.96 3.75 16.15
C GLN A 57 5.90 4.13 17.30
N THR A 58 5.96 5.41 17.66
CA THR A 58 6.83 5.91 18.73
C THR A 58 6.43 7.31 19.19
N THR A 59 6.72 7.66 20.44
CA THR A 59 6.63 9.06 20.90
C THR A 59 7.91 9.85 20.60
N ASP A 60 9.02 9.19 20.23
CA ASP A 60 10.29 9.86 19.98
C ASP A 60 10.22 10.76 18.74
N ALA A 61 10.11 12.07 18.98
CA ALA A 61 10.09 13.10 17.96
C ALA A 61 11.28 13.05 16.99
N ASN A 62 12.46 12.58 17.41
CA ASN A 62 13.61 12.53 16.51
C ASN A 62 13.47 11.39 15.49
N VAL A 63 12.89 10.25 15.89
CA VAL A 63 12.61 9.13 14.99
C VAL A 63 11.58 9.57 13.95
N LEU A 64 10.45 10.13 14.41
CA LEU A 64 9.39 10.63 13.54
C LEU A 64 9.89 11.69 12.56
N ARG A 65 10.72 12.64 13.03
CA ARG A 65 11.33 13.67 12.18
C ARG A 65 12.23 13.07 11.09
N ASN A 66 13.12 12.15 11.46
CA ASN A 66 14.06 11.55 10.52
C ASN A 66 13.34 10.70 9.46
N ASP A 67 12.25 10.05 9.86
CA ASP A 67 11.43 9.24 8.98
C ASP A 67 10.73 10.11 7.92
N LEU A 68 10.15 11.26 8.32
CA LEU A 68 9.62 12.27 7.37
C LEU A 68 10.70 12.84 6.45
N ILE A 69 11.88 13.19 6.98
CA ILE A 69 13.00 13.70 6.15
C ILE A 69 13.37 12.67 5.09
N THR A 70 13.55 11.40 5.49
CA THR A 70 13.93 10.31 4.59
C THR A 70 12.87 10.09 3.52
N LEU A 71 11.59 10.12 3.91
CA LEU A 71 10.47 10.02 2.99
C LEU A 71 10.50 11.14 1.94
N LEU A 72 10.63 12.39 2.37
CA LEU A 72 10.60 13.55 1.49
C LEU A 72 11.85 13.61 0.58
N ASP A 73 13.01 13.20 1.08
CA ASP A 73 14.23 13.07 0.28
C ASP A 73 14.07 12.02 -0.83
N ASN A 74 13.46 10.88 -0.51
CA ASN A 74 13.16 9.85 -1.51
C ASN A 74 12.15 10.35 -2.55
N CYS A 75 11.12 11.08 -2.13
CA CYS A 75 10.14 11.66 -3.06
C CYS A 75 10.79 12.67 -4.01
N GLN A 76 11.63 13.56 -3.48
CA GLN A 76 12.39 14.51 -4.29
C GLN A 76 13.36 13.80 -5.25
N ALA A 77 14.03 12.74 -4.80
CA ALA A 77 14.95 11.96 -5.64
C ALA A 77 14.24 11.28 -6.81
N MET A 78 13.00 10.82 -6.61
CA MET A 78 12.13 10.29 -7.67
C MET A 78 11.50 11.38 -8.53
N GLY A 79 11.70 12.67 -8.21
CA GLY A 79 11.16 13.80 -8.97
C GLY A 79 9.66 14.02 -8.78
N PHE A 80 9.07 13.52 -7.70
CA PHE A 80 7.73 13.92 -7.28
C PHE A 80 7.74 15.39 -6.83
N ASN A 81 6.66 16.10 -7.14
CA ASN A 81 6.47 17.51 -6.77
C ASN A 81 5.32 17.72 -5.79
N THR A 82 4.55 16.70 -5.46
CA THR A 82 3.42 16.83 -4.53
C THR A 82 3.25 15.58 -3.67
N ILE A 83 3.01 15.80 -2.38
CA ILE A 83 2.80 14.76 -1.38
C ILE A 83 1.34 14.78 -0.92
N PHE A 84 0.64 13.65 -1.03
CA PHE A 84 -0.69 13.48 -0.44
C PHE A 84 -0.55 12.76 0.90
N PHE A 85 -0.37 13.52 1.97
CA PHE A 85 -0.03 13.01 3.30
C PHE A 85 -1.27 12.69 4.13
N GLN A 86 -1.48 11.44 4.51
CA GLN A 86 -2.65 11.04 5.30
C GLN A 86 -2.56 11.54 6.75
N VAL A 87 -3.19 12.68 7.01
CA VAL A 87 -3.17 13.32 8.34
C VAL A 87 -4.33 12.90 9.23
N ARG A 88 -5.38 12.30 8.64
CA ARG A 88 -6.56 11.81 9.34
C ARG A 88 -6.98 10.42 8.81
N PRO A 89 -6.35 9.33 9.28
CA PRO A 89 -6.66 7.98 8.82
C PRO A 89 -7.93 7.36 9.41
N ALA A 90 -8.28 7.63 10.68
CA ALA A 90 -9.42 6.98 11.36
C ALA A 90 -9.97 7.80 12.55
N SER A 91 -10.66 8.91 12.25
CA SER A 91 -11.20 9.88 13.24
C SER A 91 -10.17 10.30 14.29
N ASP A 92 -8.98 10.61 13.81
CA ASP A 92 -7.81 11.01 14.58
C ASP A 92 -6.92 11.92 13.75
N ALA A 93 -5.86 12.47 14.35
CA ALA A 93 -5.00 13.49 13.75
C ALA A 93 -3.51 13.15 13.92
N LEU A 94 -2.74 13.29 12.84
CA LEU A 94 -1.27 13.33 12.87
C LEU A 94 -0.76 14.77 13.00
N TYR A 95 -1.54 15.62 13.67
CA TYR A 95 -1.28 17.03 13.91
C TYR A 95 -1.96 17.46 15.21
N ALA A 96 -1.56 18.61 15.77
CA ALA A 96 -2.22 19.14 16.94
C ALA A 96 -3.63 19.64 16.58
N SER A 97 -4.65 18.88 16.97
CA SER A 97 -6.06 19.18 16.73
C SER A 97 -6.80 19.48 18.03
N SER A 98 -7.74 20.42 17.97
CA SER A 98 -8.70 20.69 19.02
C SER A 98 -9.97 19.84 18.90
N ILE A 99 -10.17 19.19 17.75
CA ILE A 99 -11.37 18.41 17.40
C ILE A 99 -11.07 16.90 17.52
N PHE A 100 -9.96 16.44 16.95
CA PHE A 100 -9.63 15.02 16.85
C PHE A 100 -8.45 14.66 17.76
N PRO A 101 -8.44 13.45 18.36
CA PRO A 101 -7.33 13.00 19.18
C PRO A 101 -6.11 12.66 18.31
N TRP A 102 -4.92 12.69 18.90
CA TRP A 102 -3.71 12.19 18.25
C TRP A 102 -3.88 10.77 17.73
N SER A 103 -3.35 10.49 16.54
CA SER A 103 -3.52 9.20 15.89
C SER A 103 -2.77 8.08 16.60
N ARG A 104 -3.44 6.92 16.71
CA ARG A 104 -2.81 5.69 17.19
C ARG A 104 -1.70 5.20 16.26
N TYR A 105 -1.76 5.52 14.96
CA TYR A 105 -0.73 5.11 14.02
C TYR A 105 0.58 5.87 14.23
N LEU A 106 0.56 6.98 14.96
CA LEU A 106 1.76 7.74 15.30
C LEU A 106 2.50 7.14 16.50
N THR A 107 1.77 6.91 17.61
CA THR A 107 2.37 6.58 18.92
C THR A 107 1.94 5.21 19.49
N GLY A 108 1.10 4.47 18.78
CA GLY A 108 0.51 3.19 19.19
C GLY A 108 -0.76 3.32 20.04
N THR A 109 -1.05 4.51 20.59
CA THR A 109 -2.24 4.76 21.43
C THR A 109 -2.92 6.08 21.04
N GLN A 110 -4.20 6.02 20.68
CA GLN A 110 -4.96 7.22 20.30
C GLN A 110 -5.02 8.23 21.45
N GLY A 111 -4.86 9.52 21.14
CA GLY A 111 -4.82 10.60 22.11
C GLY A 111 -3.43 10.86 22.71
N THR A 112 -2.43 10.04 22.40
CA THR A 112 -1.05 10.25 22.86
C THR A 112 -0.25 11.05 21.85
N ALA A 113 0.19 12.25 22.24
CA ALA A 113 1.02 13.14 21.44
C ALA A 113 2.48 12.64 21.33
N PRO A 114 3.21 13.01 20.27
CA PRO A 114 4.67 12.89 20.25
C PRO A 114 5.34 13.72 21.34
N ASP A 115 6.55 13.33 21.72
CA ASP A 115 7.39 14.08 22.64
C ASP A 115 7.84 15.43 22.06
N GLN A 116 8.37 16.30 22.91
CA GLN A 116 8.97 17.59 22.53
C GLN A 116 8.01 18.54 21.77
N ASN A 117 6.68 18.35 21.92
CA ASN A 117 5.65 19.07 21.18
C ASN A 117 5.84 18.96 19.65
N PHE A 118 6.34 17.82 19.16
CA PHE A 118 6.50 17.62 17.74
C PHE A 118 5.14 17.46 17.06
N ASP A 119 4.91 18.31 16.06
CA ASP A 119 3.74 18.27 15.19
C ASP A 119 4.17 17.76 13.81
N PRO A 120 3.78 16.52 13.42
CA PRO A 120 4.21 15.92 12.16
C PRO A 120 3.72 16.68 10.92
N LEU A 121 2.49 17.21 10.92
CA LEU A 121 1.96 17.93 9.76
C LEU A 121 2.66 19.27 9.58
N ALA A 122 2.83 20.05 10.65
CA ALA A 122 3.58 21.31 10.55
C ALA A 122 5.00 21.09 10.03
N PHE A 123 5.68 20.05 10.52
CA PHE A 123 7.03 19.71 10.05
C PHE A 123 7.05 19.20 8.61
N ALA A 124 6.10 18.35 8.21
CA ALA A 124 6.03 17.81 6.86
C ALA A 124 5.79 18.92 5.81
N VAL A 125 4.92 19.89 6.11
CA VAL A 125 4.67 21.05 5.24
C VAL A 125 5.95 21.86 5.04
N GLU A 126 6.62 22.25 6.14
CA GLU A 126 7.86 23.04 6.08
C GLU A 126 8.95 22.33 5.25
N GLU A 127 9.14 21.03 5.47
CA GLU A 127 10.16 20.24 4.77
C GLU A 127 9.81 19.93 3.32
N ALA A 128 8.52 19.77 2.98
CA ALA A 128 8.06 19.61 1.60
C ALA A 128 8.30 20.91 0.82
N HIS A 129 7.87 22.05 1.36
CA HIS A 129 8.07 23.36 0.74
C HIS A 129 9.57 23.70 0.58
N ALA A 130 10.41 23.35 1.55
CA ALA A 130 11.87 23.51 1.45
C ALA A 130 12.49 22.72 0.28
N ARG A 131 11.80 21.68 -0.20
CA ARG A 131 12.16 20.86 -1.36
C ARG A 131 11.45 21.27 -2.65
N ASN A 132 10.66 22.35 -2.62
CA ASN A 132 9.73 22.79 -3.67
C ASN A 132 8.72 21.70 -4.03
N MET A 133 8.22 20.99 -3.01
CA MET A 133 7.10 20.07 -3.16
C MET A 133 5.87 20.63 -2.45
N GLU A 134 4.71 20.51 -3.07
CA GLU A 134 3.42 20.79 -2.43
C GLU A 134 3.05 19.65 -1.46
N LEU A 135 2.25 19.96 -0.44
CA LEU A 135 1.69 18.99 0.48
C LEU A 135 0.18 19.18 0.62
N HIS A 136 -0.56 18.17 0.18
CA HIS A 136 -2.00 18.08 0.36
C HIS A 136 -2.30 17.21 1.58
N ALA A 137 -3.05 17.77 2.53
CA ALA A 137 -3.50 17.04 3.70
C ALA A 137 -4.63 16.08 3.32
N TRP A 138 -4.34 14.78 3.34
CA TRP A 138 -5.28 13.72 3.04
C TRP A 138 -6.06 13.30 4.30
N ILE A 139 -7.38 13.38 4.19
CA ILE A 139 -8.33 12.98 5.23
C ILE A 139 -9.23 11.84 4.75
N ASN A 140 -9.46 10.85 5.62
CA ASN A 140 -10.59 9.94 5.48
C ASN A 140 -11.81 10.55 6.20
N PRO A 141 -12.94 10.76 5.49
CA PRO A 141 -14.07 11.50 6.08
C PRO A 141 -14.77 10.71 7.19
N TYR A 142 -15.26 9.51 6.88
CA TYR A 142 -16.25 8.83 7.73
C TYR A 142 -15.69 7.72 8.61
N ARG A 143 -14.49 7.18 8.35
CA ARG A 143 -13.92 6.08 9.14
C ARG A 143 -13.64 6.53 10.56
N ILE A 144 -14.12 5.75 11.55
CA ILE A 144 -13.76 5.89 12.97
C ILE A 144 -12.84 4.74 13.39
N THR A 145 -13.12 3.51 12.97
CA THR A 145 -12.26 2.35 13.25
C THR A 145 -11.92 1.56 12.01
N ASN A 146 -10.71 0.98 11.98
CA ASN A 146 -10.26 0.14 10.87
C ASN A 146 -10.66 -1.33 11.06
N SER A 147 -10.91 -1.73 12.31
CA SER A 147 -11.45 -3.03 12.70
C SER A 147 -12.37 -2.90 13.91
N SER A 148 -13.27 -3.85 14.14
CA SER A 148 -14.10 -3.90 15.35
C SER A 148 -13.26 -4.05 16.63
N ALA A 149 -12.04 -4.59 16.54
CA ALA A 149 -11.08 -4.70 17.65
C ALA A 149 -10.51 -3.33 18.10
N ASP A 150 -10.82 -2.25 17.39
CA ASP A 150 -10.40 -0.89 17.71
C ASP A 150 -11.44 -0.09 18.49
N ASN A 151 -12.69 -0.58 18.54
CA ASN A 151 -13.86 0.14 19.07
C ASN A 151 -13.67 0.57 20.54
N ASP A 152 -13.14 -0.32 21.38
CA ASP A 152 -12.91 -0.04 22.81
C ASP A 152 -11.58 0.69 23.09
N LYS A 153 -10.84 1.06 22.04
CA LYS A 153 -9.51 1.70 22.13
C LYS A 153 -9.54 3.19 21.73
N LEU A 154 -10.73 3.76 21.53
CA LEU A 154 -10.88 5.18 21.22
C LEU A 154 -10.52 6.03 22.44
N ALA A 155 -9.82 7.14 22.20
CA ALA A 155 -9.52 8.12 23.24
C ALA A 155 -10.83 8.74 23.75
N SER A 156 -10.86 9.13 25.04
CA SER A 156 -12.08 9.68 25.64
C SER A 156 -12.54 10.98 24.96
N ASN A 157 -11.62 11.76 24.39
CA ASN A 157 -11.90 12.97 23.62
C ASN A 157 -12.17 12.71 22.13
N ASN A 158 -12.24 11.46 21.66
CA ASN A 158 -12.64 11.17 20.30
C ASN A 158 -14.08 11.62 20.07
N PRO A 159 -14.42 12.33 18.97
CA PRO A 159 -15.79 12.77 18.75
C PRO A 159 -16.81 11.63 18.65
N ALA A 160 -16.39 10.44 18.20
CA ALA A 160 -17.26 9.25 18.22
C ALA A 160 -17.62 8.77 19.63
N VAL A 161 -16.74 9.02 20.61
CA VAL A 161 -16.99 8.72 22.03
C VAL A 161 -17.84 9.81 22.68
N GLN A 162 -17.63 11.08 22.30
CA GLN A 162 -18.40 12.22 22.80
C GLN A 162 -19.82 12.28 22.20
N HIS A 163 -19.96 11.83 20.96
CA HIS A 163 -21.18 11.88 20.16
C HIS A 163 -21.53 10.49 19.58
N PRO A 164 -21.84 9.50 20.44
CA PRO A 164 -22.18 8.15 19.99
C PRO A 164 -23.42 8.10 19.09
N GLU A 165 -24.28 9.13 19.13
CA GLU A 165 -25.42 9.28 18.23
C GLU A 165 -25.04 9.45 16.75
N LEU A 166 -23.80 9.86 16.46
CA LEU A 166 -23.29 10.02 15.09
C LEU A 166 -22.73 8.72 14.51
N VAL A 167 -22.61 7.66 15.31
CA VAL A 167 -21.88 6.44 14.97
C VAL A 167 -22.82 5.36 14.44
N ILE A 168 -22.47 4.79 13.28
CA ILE A 168 -23.07 3.57 12.73
C ILE A 168 -22.00 2.49 12.62
N TYR A 169 -22.41 1.25 12.83
CA TYR A 169 -21.58 0.07 12.65
C TYR A 169 -21.86 -0.58 11.30
N ASP A 170 -20.83 -0.98 10.57
CA ASP A 170 -20.99 -1.87 9.42
C ASP A 170 -21.23 -3.32 9.87
N SER A 171 -21.40 -4.23 8.90
CA SER A 171 -21.62 -5.66 9.15
C SER A 171 -20.46 -6.35 9.88
N ASP A 172 -19.24 -5.82 9.78
CA ASP A 172 -18.04 -6.34 10.43
C ASP A 172 -17.80 -5.73 11.82
N GLY A 173 -18.70 -4.81 12.23
CA GLY A 173 -18.65 -4.12 13.51
C GLY A 173 -17.67 -2.95 13.54
N LYS A 174 -17.19 -2.45 12.40
CA LYS A 174 -16.38 -1.23 12.33
C LYS A 174 -17.28 0.00 12.49
N MET A 175 -16.76 1.05 13.13
CA MET A 175 -17.48 2.29 13.37
C MET A 175 -17.23 3.30 12.24
N TYR A 176 -18.30 3.97 11.82
CA TYR A 176 -18.28 5.09 10.87
C TYR A 176 -19.14 6.23 11.40
N TYR A 177 -18.75 7.46 11.09
CA TYR A 177 -19.68 8.58 11.15
C TYR A 177 -20.77 8.36 10.11
N ASN A 178 -22.02 8.61 10.50
CA ASN A 178 -23.17 8.45 9.62
C ASN A 178 -23.14 9.48 8.49
N PRO A 179 -22.89 9.09 7.22
CA PRO A 179 -22.80 10.07 6.13
C PRO A 179 -24.13 10.77 5.85
N GLY A 180 -25.25 10.18 6.28
CA GLY A 180 -26.59 10.75 6.15
C GLY A 180 -26.93 11.78 7.23
N ASP A 181 -26.04 12.03 8.19
CA ASP A 181 -26.24 12.97 9.28
C ASP A 181 -25.47 14.28 9.07
N SER A 182 -26.16 15.41 9.17
CA SER A 182 -25.52 16.72 8.90
C SER A 182 -24.52 17.14 9.98
N ALA A 183 -24.64 16.67 11.22
CA ALA A 183 -23.64 16.94 12.25
C ALA A 183 -22.36 16.13 12.02
N SER A 184 -22.48 14.91 11.47
CA SER A 184 -21.33 14.14 10.98
C SER A 184 -20.61 14.88 9.84
N ILE A 185 -21.35 15.41 8.87
CA ILE A 185 -20.78 16.22 7.77
C ILE A 185 -20.06 17.45 8.31
N ASN A 186 -20.72 18.23 9.17
CA ASN A 186 -20.12 19.45 9.74
C ASN A 186 -18.84 19.14 10.52
N LEU A 187 -18.81 18.06 11.31
CA LEU A 187 -17.63 17.64 12.05
C LEU A 187 -16.43 17.38 11.12
N ILE A 188 -16.67 16.80 9.94
CA ILE A 188 -15.62 16.50 8.95
C ILE A 188 -15.13 17.80 8.29
N VAL A 189 -16.05 18.67 7.89
CA VAL A 189 -15.73 19.99 7.30
C VAL A 189 -14.97 20.87 8.29
N ASP A 190 -15.40 20.93 9.55
CA ASP A 190 -14.72 21.68 10.62
C ASP A 190 -13.28 21.18 10.83
N GLY A 191 -13.06 19.87 10.69
CA GLY A 191 -11.73 19.26 10.72
C GLY A 191 -10.80 19.74 9.60
N ALA A 192 -11.32 19.82 8.36
CA ALA A 192 -10.56 20.33 7.23
C ALA A 192 -10.28 21.83 7.36
N VAL A 193 -11.27 22.62 7.78
CA VAL A 193 -11.09 24.05 8.05
C VAL A 193 -10.05 24.29 9.15
N GLU A 194 -10.02 23.46 10.20
CA GLU A 194 -8.97 23.52 11.21
C GLU A 194 -7.57 23.32 10.62
N ILE A 195 -7.44 22.42 9.64
CA ILE A 195 -6.16 22.19 8.95
C ILE A 195 -5.78 23.44 8.14
N VAL A 196 -6.65 23.90 7.24
CA VAL A 196 -6.38 25.05 6.36
C VAL A 196 -6.04 26.32 7.15
N LYS A 197 -6.68 26.50 8.31
CA LYS A 197 -6.45 27.66 9.18
C LYS A 197 -5.09 27.65 9.89
N ASN A 198 -4.60 26.46 10.24
CA ASN A 198 -3.47 26.31 11.16
C ASN A 198 -2.16 25.89 10.47
N TYR A 199 -2.24 25.34 9.25
CA TYR A 199 -1.10 24.81 8.52
C TYR A 199 -1.09 25.38 7.10
N ASP A 200 0.11 25.67 6.58
CA ASP A 200 0.33 26.17 5.22
C ASP A 200 0.28 25.02 4.19
N VAL A 201 -0.78 24.20 4.24
CA VAL A 201 -1.00 23.12 3.29
C VAL A 201 -1.41 23.69 1.94
N ASP A 202 -1.03 23.02 0.85
CA ASP A 202 -1.36 23.44 -0.51
C ASP A 202 -2.75 22.93 -0.93
N GLY A 203 -3.25 21.89 -0.25
CA GLY A 203 -4.61 21.43 -0.49
C GLY A 203 -5.18 20.48 0.57
N ILE A 204 -6.48 20.25 0.47
CA ILE A 204 -7.21 19.17 1.15
C ILE A 204 -7.50 18.07 0.14
N HIS A 205 -7.25 16.83 0.55
CA HIS A 205 -7.48 15.63 -0.26
C HIS A 205 -8.39 14.64 0.45
N MET A 206 -9.38 14.09 -0.25
CA MET A 206 -10.13 12.91 0.20
C MET A 206 -9.92 11.73 -0.75
N ASP A 207 -9.86 10.51 -0.22
CA ASP A 207 -9.75 9.28 -1.00
C ASP A 207 -11.14 8.70 -1.34
N ASP A 208 -11.24 7.38 -1.54
CA ASP A 208 -12.39 6.70 -2.10
C ASP A 208 -13.38 6.13 -1.07
N TYR A 209 -13.20 6.42 0.23
CA TYR A 209 -14.07 5.90 1.29
C TYR A 209 -15.22 6.85 1.63
N PHE A 210 -16.40 6.54 1.08
CA PHE A 210 -17.67 7.20 1.42
C PHE A 210 -18.52 6.31 2.34
N TYR A 211 -19.64 5.79 1.85
CA TYR A 211 -20.32 4.70 2.55
C TYR A 211 -19.50 3.40 2.40
N PRO A 212 -19.46 2.54 3.44
CA PRO A 212 -18.94 1.19 3.27
C PRO A 212 -19.83 0.40 2.31
N SER A 213 -19.24 -0.53 1.56
CA SER A 213 -20.00 -1.41 0.67
C SER A 213 -20.85 -2.38 1.49
N GLY A 214 -22.11 -2.58 1.08
CA GLY A 214 -23.05 -3.50 1.73
C GLY A 214 -24.11 -2.80 2.58
N ASP A 215 -24.67 -3.56 3.53
CA ASP A 215 -25.74 -3.06 4.40
C ASP A 215 -25.20 -2.02 5.40
N PHE A 216 -25.91 -0.89 5.50
CA PHE A 216 -25.57 0.21 6.40
C PHE A 216 -26.85 0.71 7.08
N ASN A 217 -26.88 0.69 8.41
CA ASN A 217 -28.11 0.87 9.18
C ASN A 217 -28.40 2.35 9.50
N ASP A 218 -28.67 3.12 8.47
CA ASP A 218 -29.06 4.54 8.52
C ASP A 218 -30.57 4.76 8.30
N ASP A 219 -31.41 3.71 8.45
CA ASP A 219 -32.87 3.79 8.23
C ASP A 219 -33.55 4.85 9.10
N THR A 220 -33.11 4.98 10.35
CA THR A 220 -33.62 6.01 11.26
C THR A 220 -33.36 7.41 10.70
N THR A 221 -32.14 7.66 10.23
CA THR A 221 -31.76 8.95 9.64
C THR A 221 -32.49 9.19 8.32
N TYR A 222 -32.57 8.18 7.45
CA TYR A 222 -33.30 8.25 6.18
C TYR A 222 -34.79 8.59 6.37
N SER A 223 -35.41 8.12 7.46
CA SER A 223 -36.84 8.34 7.70
C SER A 223 -37.25 9.82 7.76
N PHE A 224 -36.32 10.72 8.08
CA PHE A 224 -36.53 12.17 8.07
C PHE A 224 -36.50 12.79 6.65
N TYR A 225 -35.89 12.10 5.69
CA TYR A 225 -35.66 12.59 4.32
C TYR A 225 -36.49 11.87 3.25
N LYS A 226 -37.17 10.77 3.60
CA LYS A 226 -37.92 9.91 2.66
C LYS A 226 -38.97 10.63 1.80
N ASP A 227 -39.51 11.75 2.29
CA ASP A 227 -40.52 12.52 1.56
C ASP A 227 -39.87 13.38 0.45
N GLU A 228 -38.61 13.80 0.65
CA GLU A 228 -37.79 14.52 -0.33
C GLU A 228 -37.06 13.56 -1.27
N TYR A 229 -36.58 12.44 -0.73
CA TYR A 229 -35.88 11.38 -1.46
C TYR A 229 -36.63 10.05 -1.30
N PRO A 230 -37.54 9.70 -2.23
CA PRO A 230 -38.25 8.42 -2.17
C PRO A 230 -37.34 7.20 -2.36
N ASP A 231 -36.22 7.36 -3.06
CA ASP A 231 -35.17 6.36 -3.20
C ASP A 231 -34.04 6.62 -2.18
N LYS A 232 -33.67 5.58 -1.44
CA LYS A 232 -32.65 5.67 -0.39
C LYS A 232 -31.24 5.83 -0.96
N GLY A 233 -30.96 5.26 -2.14
CA GLY A 233 -29.68 5.44 -2.81
C GLY A 233 -29.47 6.88 -3.27
N ASP A 234 -30.51 7.50 -3.83
CA ASP A 234 -30.52 8.92 -4.19
C ASP A 234 -30.27 9.81 -2.98
N TRP A 235 -30.94 9.51 -1.86
CA TRP A 235 -30.68 10.21 -0.59
C TRP A 235 -29.22 10.09 -0.15
N ARG A 236 -28.65 8.87 -0.13
CA ARG A 236 -27.25 8.66 0.26
C ARG A 236 -26.29 9.45 -0.62
N ARG A 237 -26.50 9.44 -1.96
CA ARG A 237 -25.71 10.25 -2.90
C ARG A 237 -25.85 11.74 -2.63
N ALA A 238 -27.07 12.23 -2.38
CA ALA A 238 -27.30 13.63 -2.04
C ALA A 238 -26.57 14.07 -0.76
N MET A 239 -26.51 13.19 0.24
CA MET A 239 -25.78 13.47 1.49
C MET A 239 -24.26 13.45 1.31
N VAL A 240 -23.73 12.56 0.47
CA VAL A 240 -22.31 12.60 0.08
C VAL A 240 -22.00 13.88 -0.71
N ASN A 241 -22.84 14.23 -1.68
CA ASN A 241 -22.70 15.48 -2.45
C ASN A 241 -22.71 16.71 -1.54
N LYS A 242 -23.53 16.68 -0.48
CA LYS A 242 -23.56 17.75 0.53
C LYS A 242 -22.23 17.88 1.27
N LEU A 243 -21.57 16.77 1.62
CA LEU A 243 -20.21 16.84 2.19
C LEU A 243 -19.25 17.52 1.21
N VAL A 244 -19.23 17.07 -0.05
CA VAL A 244 -18.29 17.58 -1.05
C VAL A 244 -18.50 19.07 -1.31
N GLN A 245 -19.76 19.49 -1.51
CA GLN A 245 -20.08 20.91 -1.69
C GLN A 245 -19.72 21.75 -0.46
N GLN A 246 -20.04 21.29 0.75
CA GLN A 246 -19.72 22.06 1.95
C GLN A 246 -18.23 22.11 2.23
N MET A 247 -17.49 21.05 1.90
CA MET A 247 -16.04 21.02 2.01
C MET A 247 -15.43 22.09 1.10
N ASP A 248 -15.76 22.06 -0.19
CA ASP A 248 -15.34 23.04 -1.18
C ASP A 248 -15.62 24.49 -0.74
N GLU A 249 -16.88 24.79 -0.40
CA GLU A 249 -17.29 26.13 0.03
C GLU A 249 -16.53 26.58 1.28
N ALA A 250 -16.30 25.69 2.25
CA ALA A 250 -15.71 26.05 3.53
C ALA A 250 -14.18 26.23 3.46
N VAL A 251 -13.46 25.36 2.75
CA VAL A 251 -11.99 25.48 2.65
C VAL A 251 -11.60 26.71 1.84
N HIS A 252 -12.30 26.99 0.74
CA HIS A 252 -12.08 28.19 -0.06
C HIS A 252 -12.51 29.49 0.64
N ALA A 253 -13.49 29.43 1.55
CA ALA A 253 -13.85 30.56 2.39
C ALA A 253 -12.74 30.91 3.40
N GLU A 254 -11.97 29.92 3.86
CA GLU A 254 -10.83 30.13 4.76
C GLU A 254 -9.58 30.57 3.98
N ASN A 255 -9.26 29.88 2.88
CA ASN A 255 -8.15 30.20 1.99
C ASN A 255 -8.57 30.06 0.52
N PRO A 256 -8.78 31.15 -0.23
CA PRO A 256 -9.20 31.10 -1.63
C PRO A 256 -8.21 30.47 -2.61
N ASP A 257 -6.94 30.32 -2.20
CA ASP A 257 -5.87 29.75 -3.03
C ASP A 257 -5.61 28.27 -2.69
N ILE A 258 -6.31 27.69 -1.70
CA ILE A 258 -6.20 26.27 -1.35
C ILE A 258 -6.74 25.41 -2.50
N GLU A 259 -6.17 24.23 -2.73
CA GLU A 259 -6.81 23.23 -3.58
C GLU A 259 -7.69 22.28 -2.78
N PHE A 260 -8.84 21.90 -3.32
CA PHE A 260 -9.66 20.80 -2.85
C PHE A 260 -9.85 19.75 -3.94
N GLY A 261 -9.54 18.50 -3.63
CA GLY A 261 -9.85 17.43 -4.57
C GLY A 261 -10.03 16.06 -3.95
N ILE A 262 -10.53 15.17 -4.78
CA ILE A 262 -10.99 13.85 -4.35
C ILE A 262 -10.44 12.78 -5.29
N SER A 263 -9.99 11.67 -4.73
CA SER A 263 -9.59 10.47 -5.45
C SER A 263 -10.67 9.38 -5.34
N PRO A 264 -11.71 9.39 -6.20
CA PRO A 264 -12.73 8.35 -6.18
C PRO A 264 -12.21 7.02 -6.76
N ARG A 265 -12.99 5.94 -6.60
CA ARG A 265 -12.77 4.70 -7.37
C ARG A 265 -12.74 4.99 -8.87
N GLY A 266 -11.91 4.25 -9.62
CA GLY A 266 -11.75 4.48 -11.06
C GLY A 266 -12.99 4.22 -11.92
N ILE A 267 -13.97 3.45 -11.45
CA ILE A 267 -15.25 3.26 -12.13
C ILE A 267 -16.32 4.07 -11.39
N TRP A 268 -16.94 5.05 -12.05
CA TRP A 268 -18.12 5.75 -11.52
C TRP A 268 -19.37 4.87 -11.65
N ALA A 269 -19.71 4.47 -12.87
CA ALA A 269 -20.77 3.54 -13.20
C ALA A 269 -20.46 2.82 -14.52
N ASN A 270 -21.01 1.62 -14.69
CA ASN A 270 -20.90 0.88 -15.95
C ASN A 270 -21.95 1.36 -16.96
N ALA A 271 -21.60 1.39 -18.25
CA ALA A 271 -22.51 1.76 -19.35
C ALA A 271 -23.77 0.88 -19.41
N SER A 272 -23.67 -0.37 -18.92
CA SER A 272 -24.78 -1.32 -18.79
C SER A 272 -25.76 -0.97 -17.67
N GLU A 273 -25.32 -0.21 -16.66
CA GLU A 273 -26.14 0.29 -15.55
C GLU A 273 -26.72 1.68 -15.87
N MET A 274 -25.89 2.56 -16.44
CA MET A 274 -26.25 3.93 -16.80
C MET A 274 -25.60 4.31 -18.13
N PRO A 275 -26.33 4.89 -19.11
CA PRO A 275 -25.77 5.24 -20.42
C PRO A 275 -24.56 6.18 -20.39
N GLU A 276 -24.43 6.99 -19.34
CA GLU A 276 -23.31 7.91 -19.13
C GLU A 276 -22.06 7.21 -18.56
N GLY A 277 -22.17 5.95 -18.16
CA GLY A 277 -21.09 5.17 -17.56
C GLY A 277 -19.99 4.75 -18.54
N SER A 278 -18.89 4.23 -18.00
CA SER A 278 -17.76 3.72 -18.79
C SER A 278 -18.07 2.33 -19.36
N ASP A 279 -17.45 1.97 -20.48
CA ASP A 279 -17.52 0.62 -21.05
C ASP A 279 -16.70 -0.38 -20.22
N THR A 280 -17.21 -0.66 -19.03
CA THR A 280 -16.60 -1.50 -18.00
C THR A 280 -17.64 -2.42 -17.37
N ASN A 281 -17.16 -3.39 -16.59
CA ASN A 281 -18.01 -4.36 -15.88
C ASN A 281 -17.61 -4.53 -14.40
N GLY A 282 -16.85 -3.59 -13.85
CA GLY A 282 -16.37 -3.62 -12.46
C GLY A 282 -17.31 -2.93 -11.46
N GLY A 283 -16.90 -2.84 -10.20
CA GLY A 283 -17.72 -2.22 -9.15
C GLY A 283 -17.71 -0.69 -9.20
N GLY A 284 -18.81 -0.07 -9.64
CA GLY A 284 -18.96 1.39 -9.75
C GLY A 284 -19.21 2.11 -8.43
N SER A 285 -18.60 3.30 -8.26
CA SER A 285 -18.72 4.13 -7.06
C SER A 285 -20.13 4.68 -6.82
N TYR A 286 -20.88 4.96 -7.90
CA TYR A 286 -22.20 5.60 -7.87
C TYR A 286 -23.24 4.78 -7.08
N ASN A 287 -23.19 3.45 -7.22
CA ASN A 287 -24.15 2.54 -6.59
C ASN A 287 -23.58 1.85 -5.35
N GLN A 288 -22.29 1.49 -5.35
CA GLN A 288 -21.74 0.66 -4.27
C GLN A 288 -21.36 1.44 -3.01
N ILE A 289 -20.95 2.70 -3.17
CA ILE A 289 -20.50 3.56 -2.06
C ILE A 289 -21.15 4.95 -2.10
N TYR A 290 -22.13 5.15 -2.99
CA TYR A 290 -22.92 6.37 -3.18
C TYR A 290 -22.07 7.62 -3.46
N ALA A 291 -20.94 7.41 -4.14
CA ALA A 291 -20.03 8.48 -4.56
C ALA A 291 -20.34 8.88 -6.00
N ASP A 292 -21.05 10.00 -6.18
CA ASP A 292 -21.41 10.56 -7.49
C ASP A 292 -20.35 11.54 -8.01
N SER A 293 -19.16 11.02 -8.26
CA SER A 293 -17.99 11.78 -8.69
C SER A 293 -18.19 12.56 -9.98
N ARG A 294 -19.03 12.07 -10.90
CA ARG A 294 -19.41 12.83 -12.09
C ARG A 294 -20.17 14.11 -11.75
N ALA A 295 -21.05 14.09 -10.75
CA ALA A 295 -21.74 15.30 -10.30
C ALA A 295 -20.76 16.32 -9.68
N TRP A 296 -19.77 15.86 -8.91
CA TRP A 296 -18.78 16.75 -8.31
C TRP A 296 -17.99 17.51 -9.37
N VAL A 297 -17.55 16.82 -10.42
CA VAL A 297 -16.87 17.44 -11.57
C VAL A 297 -17.79 18.40 -12.30
N LYS A 298 -19.00 17.97 -12.69
CA LYS A 298 -19.88 18.80 -13.53
C LYS A 298 -20.46 20.03 -12.81
N ASN A 299 -20.46 20.03 -11.48
CA ASN A 299 -20.84 21.21 -10.70
C ASN A 299 -19.63 22.05 -10.21
N GLY A 300 -18.39 21.60 -10.45
CA GLY A 300 -17.19 22.30 -9.99
C GLY A 300 -17.05 22.33 -8.46
N TRP A 301 -17.45 21.26 -7.76
CA TRP A 301 -17.30 21.15 -6.30
C TRP A 301 -15.95 20.56 -5.86
N VAL A 302 -15.00 20.47 -6.80
CA VAL A 302 -13.62 20.07 -6.58
C VAL A 302 -12.76 20.82 -7.60
N ASP A 303 -11.54 21.21 -7.23
CA ASP A 303 -10.55 21.80 -8.14
C ASP A 303 -9.87 20.74 -9.00
N TYR A 304 -9.72 19.53 -8.44
CA TYR A 304 -9.21 18.37 -9.16
C TYR A 304 -9.96 17.09 -8.79
N ILE A 305 -10.00 16.17 -9.75
CA ILE A 305 -10.48 14.81 -9.56
C ILE A 305 -9.35 13.83 -9.89
N MET A 306 -9.19 12.79 -9.08
CA MET A 306 -8.10 11.83 -9.20
C MET A 306 -8.57 10.37 -9.18
N PRO A 307 -9.28 9.88 -10.21
CA PRO A 307 -9.77 8.50 -10.24
C PRO A 307 -8.66 7.47 -10.07
N GLN A 308 -8.92 6.49 -9.19
CA GLN A 308 -8.04 5.34 -8.94
C GLN A 308 -8.16 4.30 -10.05
N ILE A 309 -7.37 4.44 -11.11
CA ILE A 309 -7.37 3.52 -12.27
C ILE A 309 -6.26 2.49 -12.08
N TYR A 310 -6.47 1.57 -11.14
CA TYR A 310 -5.46 0.58 -10.73
C TYR A 310 -5.43 -0.69 -11.59
N TRP A 311 -5.97 -0.65 -12.80
CA TRP A 311 -5.98 -1.79 -13.72
C TRP A 311 -4.95 -1.60 -14.83
N ASN A 312 -4.55 -2.68 -15.50
CA ASN A 312 -3.66 -2.57 -16.66
C ASN A 312 -4.46 -2.22 -17.92
N ILE A 313 -3.76 -1.69 -18.92
CA ILE A 313 -4.23 -1.54 -20.29
C ILE A 313 -4.70 -2.91 -20.82
N GLY A 314 -5.86 -2.94 -21.47
CA GLY A 314 -6.45 -4.16 -22.02
C GLY A 314 -7.13 -5.07 -20.99
N TYR A 315 -7.25 -4.66 -19.72
CA TYR A 315 -7.94 -5.47 -18.71
C TYR A 315 -9.46 -5.54 -18.98
N GLU A 316 -9.96 -6.74 -19.28
CA GLU A 316 -11.33 -6.98 -19.78
C GLU A 316 -12.46 -6.35 -18.93
N ILE A 317 -12.29 -6.29 -17.61
CA ILE A 317 -13.34 -5.80 -16.70
C ILE A 317 -13.29 -4.28 -16.54
N ALA A 318 -12.09 -3.68 -16.63
CA ALA A 318 -11.84 -2.30 -16.27
C ALA A 318 -10.56 -1.80 -16.96
N ASP A 319 -10.60 -1.69 -18.29
CA ASP A 319 -9.44 -1.33 -19.09
C ASP A 319 -8.96 0.09 -18.73
N TYR A 320 -7.67 0.22 -18.41
CA TYR A 320 -7.04 1.50 -18.08
C TYR A 320 -7.26 2.55 -19.17
N SER A 321 -7.13 2.18 -20.45
CA SER A 321 -7.28 3.10 -21.59
C SER A 321 -8.72 3.58 -21.77
N VAL A 322 -9.69 2.71 -21.52
CA VAL A 322 -11.12 3.06 -21.56
C VAL A 322 -11.47 4.02 -20.43
N LEU A 323 -10.98 3.74 -19.22
CA LEU A 323 -11.26 4.56 -18.05
C LEU A 323 -10.58 5.94 -18.13
N THR A 324 -9.31 6.00 -18.54
CA THR A 324 -8.62 7.28 -18.71
C THR A 324 -9.30 8.18 -19.76
N GLN A 325 -9.75 7.61 -20.88
CA GLN A 325 -10.52 8.36 -21.87
C GLN A 325 -11.87 8.82 -21.29
N TRP A 326 -12.62 7.92 -20.64
CA TRP A 326 -13.92 8.26 -20.06
C TRP A 326 -13.81 9.40 -19.03
N TRP A 327 -12.79 9.37 -18.17
CA TRP A 327 -12.56 10.45 -17.20
C TRP A 327 -12.15 11.76 -17.86
N SER A 328 -11.42 11.70 -18.99
CA SER A 328 -11.11 12.88 -19.79
C SER A 328 -12.40 13.52 -20.32
N ASP A 329 -13.33 12.73 -20.85
CA ASP A 329 -14.64 13.20 -21.32
C ASP A 329 -15.50 13.78 -20.17
N VAL A 330 -15.31 13.28 -18.94
CA VAL A 330 -15.99 13.82 -17.75
C VAL A 330 -15.47 15.20 -17.37
N VAL A 331 -14.16 15.46 -17.46
CA VAL A 331 -13.62 16.80 -17.15
C VAL A 331 -13.73 17.79 -18.31
N ASP A 332 -13.89 17.30 -19.55
CA ASP A 332 -14.02 18.16 -20.72
C ASP A 332 -15.13 19.20 -20.55
N GLY A 333 -14.79 20.44 -20.91
CA GLY A 333 -15.61 21.63 -20.73
C GLY A 333 -15.80 22.12 -19.29
N THR A 334 -15.02 21.61 -18.32
CA THR A 334 -15.02 22.10 -16.93
C THR A 334 -13.65 22.69 -16.54
N ASP A 335 -13.59 23.40 -15.42
CA ASP A 335 -12.34 23.93 -14.86
C ASP A 335 -11.62 22.92 -13.93
N VAL A 336 -12.17 21.71 -13.78
CA VAL A 336 -11.66 20.67 -12.88
C VAL A 336 -10.47 19.95 -13.53
N ARG A 337 -9.33 19.93 -12.84
CA ARG A 337 -8.12 19.21 -13.30
C ARG A 337 -8.30 17.70 -13.13
N LEU A 338 -7.88 16.94 -14.14
CA LEU A 338 -7.84 15.47 -14.06
C LEU A 338 -6.41 15.02 -13.73
N TYR A 339 -6.26 14.28 -12.64
CA TYR A 339 -5.05 13.50 -12.34
C TYR A 339 -5.40 12.01 -12.38
N ILE A 340 -4.45 11.15 -12.73
CA ILE A 340 -4.69 9.70 -12.69
C ILE A 340 -4.08 9.08 -11.44
N GLY A 341 -4.89 8.39 -10.65
CA GLY A 341 -4.41 7.55 -9.55
C GLY A 341 -3.85 6.25 -10.08
N GLU A 342 -2.54 6.05 -9.90
CA GLU A 342 -1.77 4.94 -10.43
C GLU A 342 -1.55 3.84 -9.39
N GLY A 343 -1.83 2.59 -9.79
CA GLY A 343 -1.71 1.41 -8.91
C GLY A 343 -0.29 0.87 -8.83
N ALA A 344 0.70 1.70 -8.48
CA ALA A 344 2.12 1.28 -8.43
C ALA A 344 2.35 0.04 -7.56
N TYR A 345 1.62 -0.09 -6.44
CA TYR A 345 1.63 -1.25 -5.54
C TYR A 345 1.33 -2.59 -6.24
N ARG A 346 0.69 -2.57 -7.40
CA ARG A 346 0.40 -3.79 -8.16
C ARG A 346 1.66 -4.42 -8.73
N THR A 347 2.73 -3.65 -8.92
CA THR A 347 4.04 -4.19 -9.33
C THR A 347 4.69 -5.07 -8.26
N THR A 348 4.27 -4.99 -7.00
CA THR A 348 4.76 -5.85 -5.90
C THR A 348 3.72 -6.84 -5.39
N SER A 349 2.44 -6.59 -5.61
CA SER A 349 1.34 -7.39 -5.04
C SER A 349 0.49 -8.18 -6.04
N SER A 350 0.51 -7.83 -7.33
CA SER A 350 -0.35 -8.45 -8.33
C SER A 350 0.31 -9.68 -8.96
N THR A 351 -0.48 -10.72 -9.20
CA THR A 351 -0.06 -11.93 -9.93
C THR A 351 -0.45 -11.90 -11.41
N LEU A 352 -1.15 -10.85 -11.85
CA LEU A 352 -1.54 -10.70 -13.26
C LEU A 352 -0.30 -10.48 -14.14
N PRO A 353 -0.20 -11.13 -15.32
CA PRO A 353 0.99 -11.04 -16.17
C PRO A 353 1.44 -9.62 -16.55
N ALA A 354 0.51 -8.66 -16.64
CA ALA A 354 0.81 -7.26 -16.93
C ALA A 354 1.62 -6.57 -15.82
N TRP A 355 1.58 -7.09 -14.59
CA TRP A 355 2.16 -6.47 -13.41
C TRP A 355 3.41 -7.18 -12.87
N THR A 356 3.79 -8.32 -13.45
CA THR A 356 4.91 -9.14 -12.95
C THR A 356 6.23 -8.83 -13.66
N GLY A 357 7.33 -8.84 -12.89
CA GLY A 357 8.67 -8.57 -13.42
C GLY A 357 8.75 -7.25 -14.18
N ASP A 358 9.47 -7.24 -15.30
CA ASP A 358 9.65 -6.05 -16.14
C ASP A 358 8.33 -5.55 -16.75
N ASN A 359 7.29 -6.40 -16.85
CA ASN A 359 5.99 -5.97 -17.37
C ASN A 359 5.36 -4.92 -16.48
N GLY A 360 5.46 -5.03 -15.15
CA GLY A 360 4.89 -4.02 -14.24
C GLY A 360 5.52 -2.64 -14.42
N THR A 361 6.84 -2.58 -14.60
CA THR A 361 7.55 -1.33 -14.91
C THR A 361 7.16 -0.80 -16.30
N ASN A 362 7.01 -1.68 -17.29
CA ASN A 362 6.56 -1.30 -18.63
C ASN A 362 5.10 -0.80 -18.64
N GLU A 363 4.23 -1.40 -17.84
CA GLU A 363 2.83 -1.02 -17.69
C GLU A 363 2.73 0.41 -17.13
N LEU A 364 3.41 0.69 -16.00
CA LEU A 364 3.46 2.04 -15.43
C LEU A 364 4.06 3.07 -16.39
N ARG A 365 5.08 2.68 -17.17
CA ARG A 365 5.66 3.53 -18.22
C ARG A 365 4.63 3.86 -19.30
N GLN A 366 3.83 2.88 -19.71
CA GLN A 366 2.76 3.07 -20.71
C GLN A 366 1.62 3.92 -20.15
N HIS A 367 1.24 3.74 -18.89
CA HIS A 367 0.24 4.56 -18.20
C HIS A 367 0.65 6.05 -18.21
N VAL A 368 1.86 6.37 -17.73
CA VAL A 368 2.38 7.75 -17.71
C VAL A 368 2.50 8.32 -19.13
N ALA A 369 2.93 7.50 -20.11
CA ALA A 369 2.99 7.93 -21.50
C ALA A 369 1.60 8.22 -22.09
N LEU A 370 0.59 7.40 -21.78
CA LEU A 370 -0.79 7.60 -22.20
C LEU A 370 -1.35 8.89 -21.60
N GLY A 371 -1.16 9.10 -20.29
CA GLY A 371 -1.55 10.33 -19.60
C GLY A 371 -0.94 11.57 -20.25
N ARG A 372 0.38 11.57 -20.48
CA ARG A 372 1.11 12.68 -21.14
C ARG A 372 0.72 12.92 -22.59
N SER A 373 0.06 11.97 -23.25
CA SER A 373 -0.42 12.13 -24.63
C SER A 373 -1.83 12.74 -24.72
N ASN A 374 -2.49 12.95 -23.58
CA ASN A 374 -3.85 13.45 -23.48
C ASN A 374 -3.84 14.84 -22.80
N ASP A 375 -4.21 15.87 -23.55
CA ASP A 375 -4.15 17.27 -23.09
C ASP A 375 -5.10 17.59 -21.91
N LEU A 376 -6.07 16.71 -21.63
CA LEU A 376 -6.98 16.87 -20.48
C LEU A 376 -6.42 16.26 -19.19
N ILE A 377 -5.39 15.42 -19.27
CA ILE A 377 -4.75 14.81 -18.10
C ILE A 377 -3.61 15.71 -17.62
N SER A 378 -3.78 16.26 -16.43
CA SER A 378 -2.86 17.22 -15.82
C SER A 378 -1.76 16.60 -14.97
N GLY A 379 -1.72 15.27 -14.85
CA GLY A 379 -0.67 14.54 -14.14
C GLY A 379 -1.15 13.22 -13.54
N TYR A 380 -0.39 12.69 -12.59
CA TYR A 380 -0.65 11.41 -11.94
C TYR A 380 -0.23 11.42 -10.47
N CYS A 381 -0.77 10.48 -9.70
CA CYS A 381 -0.35 10.20 -8.34
C CYS A 381 -0.15 8.70 -8.13
N MET A 382 0.97 8.31 -7.52
CA MET A 382 1.32 6.90 -7.34
C MET A 382 0.87 6.38 -5.98
N PHE A 383 0.09 5.29 -5.99
CA PHE A 383 -0.25 4.54 -4.77
C PHE A 383 0.64 3.28 -4.68
N THR A 384 1.58 3.18 -3.74
CA THR A 384 1.88 4.12 -2.65
C THR A 384 3.39 4.22 -2.38
N TYR A 385 3.83 5.17 -1.55
CA TYR A 385 5.25 5.46 -1.30
C TYR A 385 6.11 4.22 -0.98
N HIS A 386 5.64 3.32 -0.10
CA HIS A 386 6.37 2.14 0.34
C HIS A 386 6.75 1.21 -0.81
N THR A 387 5.93 1.15 -1.86
CA THR A 387 6.19 0.28 -3.02
C THR A 387 7.55 0.59 -3.66
N PHE A 388 7.96 1.86 -3.69
CA PHE A 388 9.25 2.26 -4.26
C PHE A 388 10.45 1.82 -3.42
N LEU A 389 10.23 1.48 -2.15
CA LEU A 389 11.26 0.94 -1.25
C LEU A 389 11.38 -0.59 -1.38
N GLU A 390 10.26 -1.27 -1.67
CA GLU A 390 10.23 -2.71 -1.93
C GLU A 390 10.78 -3.07 -3.31
N ASN A 391 10.54 -2.22 -4.30
CA ASN A 391 10.92 -2.45 -5.69
C ASN A 391 11.76 -1.28 -6.24
N ARG A 392 13.07 -1.49 -6.29
CA ARG A 392 14.02 -0.49 -6.79
C ARG A 392 13.80 -0.13 -8.27
N ALA A 393 13.29 -1.06 -9.08
CA ALA A 393 13.09 -0.82 -10.51
C ALA A 393 12.03 0.28 -10.76
N ILE A 394 10.97 0.33 -9.94
CA ILE A 394 9.97 1.40 -10.06
C ILE A 394 10.45 2.73 -9.48
N PHE A 395 11.35 2.72 -8.47
CA PHE A 395 12.02 3.94 -8.00
C PHE A 395 12.86 4.57 -9.13
N ASP A 396 13.67 3.73 -9.78
CA ASP A 396 14.53 4.18 -10.89
C ASP A 396 13.68 4.60 -12.11
N LEU A 397 12.56 3.91 -12.37
CA LEU A 397 11.57 4.33 -13.38
C LEU A 397 11.02 5.73 -13.08
N MET A 398 10.60 6.03 -11.86
CA MET A 398 10.06 7.36 -11.52
C MET A 398 11.13 8.44 -11.70
N THR A 399 12.35 8.16 -11.26
CA THR A 399 13.50 9.06 -11.47
C THR A 399 13.70 9.34 -12.96
N GLU A 400 13.61 8.31 -13.82
CA GLU A 400 13.72 8.46 -15.27
C GLU A 400 12.55 9.27 -15.86
N LEU A 401 11.31 8.91 -15.53
CA LEU A 401 10.10 9.53 -16.07
C LEU A 401 9.95 11.01 -15.65
N ASN A 402 10.41 11.36 -14.46
CA ASN A 402 10.34 12.70 -13.90
C ASN A 402 11.56 13.57 -14.20
N ALA A 403 12.64 13.01 -14.75
CA ALA A 403 13.81 13.79 -15.16
C ALA A 403 13.51 14.76 -16.32
N GLN A 404 12.45 14.52 -17.10
CA GLN A 404 11.98 15.46 -18.11
C GLN A 404 11.30 16.66 -17.43
N PRO A 405 11.58 17.91 -17.84
CA PRO A 405 10.86 19.07 -17.31
C PRO A 405 9.36 18.88 -17.52
N ALA A 406 8.56 19.22 -16.50
CA ALA A 406 7.10 19.12 -16.55
C ALA A 406 6.57 19.75 -17.84
N VAL A 407 5.78 18.99 -18.59
CA VAL A 407 5.21 19.48 -19.85
C VAL A 407 4.24 20.60 -19.52
N SER A 408 4.43 21.74 -20.19
CA SER A 408 3.57 22.92 -20.10
C SER A 408 2.30 22.64 -20.91
N LEU A 409 1.18 22.37 -20.24
CA LEU A 409 -0.11 22.14 -20.91
C LEU A 409 -0.64 23.45 -21.52
N SER A 410 -0.93 23.44 -22.82
CA SER A 410 -1.55 24.56 -23.53
C SER A 410 -3.08 24.45 -23.47
N ASN A 411 -3.77 25.54 -23.11
CA ASN A 411 -5.22 25.59 -23.14
C ASN A 411 -5.76 25.37 -24.57
N GLY A 412 -6.77 24.51 -24.72
CA GLY A 412 -7.52 24.36 -25.96
C GLY A 412 -8.18 25.68 -26.39
N GLU A 413 -7.98 26.07 -27.65
CA GLU A 413 -8.80 27.08 -28.32
C GLU A 413 -10.11 26.44 -28.83
N GLU A 414 -11.19 27.24 -28.84
CA GLU A 414 -12.56 26.84 -29.24
C GLU A 414 -12.63 26.07 -30.58
N PRO A 415 -13.57 25.11 -30.74
CA PRO A 415 -13.62 24.23 -31.90
C PRO A 415 -14.17 24.94 -33.15
N SER A 416 -13.53 24.68 -34.31
CA SER A 416 -14.12 24.91 -35.63
C SER A 416 -14.17 23.60 -36.44
N ASP A 417 -15.30 23.44 -37.15
CA ASP A 417 -15.93 22.27 -37.80
C ASP A 417 -15.04 21.41 -38.77
N PRO A 418 -15.39 20.13 -39.05
CA PRO A 418 -14.47 19.07 -39.46
C PRO A 418 -14.31 18.89 -40.98
N GLN A 419 -13.16 18.33 -41.39
CA GLN A 419 -13.02 17.64 -42.68
C GLN A 419 -12.40 16.24 -42.54
N THR A 420 -12.89 15.36 -43.42
CA THR A 420 -12.85 13.89 -43.44
C THR A 420 -11.51 13.31 -43.97
N PRO A 421 -11.24 11.99 -43.77
CA PRO A 421 -9.89 11.41 -43.73
C PRO A 421 -9.38 10.85 -45.07
N GLU A 422 -8.05 10.79 -45.20
CA GLU A 422 -7.35 10.01 -46.24
C GLU A 422 -6.62 8.80 -45.65
N THR A 423 -6.61 7.73 -46.45
CA THR A 423 -6.29 6.32 -46.15
C THR A 423 -4.84 5.91 -46.46
N THR A 424 -4.25 5.09 -45.57
CA THR A 424 -3.29 3.94 -45.72
C THR A 424 -2.05 4.04 -46.65
N PRO A 425 -0.90 3.36 -46.35
CA PRO A 425 -0.81 1.89 -46.36
C PRO A 425 0.17 1.19 -45.39
N GLU A 426 -0.09 -0.11 -45.23
CA GLU A 426 0.67 -1.21 -44.58
C GLU A 426 2.04 -1.49 -45.25
N PRO A 427 3.00 -2.11 -44.52
CA PRO A 427 3.52 -3.39 -45.01
C PRO A 427 3.88 -4.44 -43.91
N ALA A 428 3.75 -5.72 -44.30
CA ALA A 428 4.19 -6.96 -43.63
C ALA A 428 5.65 -7.34 -44.03
N PRO A 429 6.22 -8.53 -43.68
CA PRO A 429 5.99 -9.51 -42.60
C PRO A 429 7.27 -9.85 -41.77
N GLU A 430 7.10 -10.72 -40.78
CA GLU A 430 8.08 -11.30 -39.84
C GLU A 430 9.26 -12.07 -40.47
N THR A 431 10.40 -12.08 -39.77
CA THR A 431 11.41 -13.16 -39.85
C THR A 431 11.96 -13.51 -38.47
N ASP A 432 11.90 -14.81 -38.20
CA ASP A 432 12.36 -15.58 -37.06
C ASP A 432 13.90 -15.73 -37.01
N SER A 433 14.49 -15.68 -35.80
CA SER A 433 15.75 -16.39 -35.49
C SER A 433 16.02 -16.44 -33.99
N ASN A 434 15.79 -17.63 -33.41
CA ASN A 434 16.37 -18.08 -32.13
C ASN A 434 17.90 -18.20 -32.19
N ALA A 435 18.57 -17.85 -31.09
CA ALA A 435 19.87 -18.41 -30.72
C ALA A 435 20.04 -18.42 -29.19
N ASP A 436 20.56 -19.56 -28.74
CA ASP A 436 20.58 -20.17 -27.40
C ASP A 436 21.64 -19.60 -26.44
N SER A 437 21.42 -19.69 -25.13
CA SER A 437 22.50 -19.72 -24.13
C SER A 437 22.09 -20.49 -22.87
N GLU A 438 22.83 -21.57 -22.61
CA GLU A 438 22.61 -22.64 -21.64
C GLU A 438 22.57 -22.21 -20.16
N GLN A 439 21.65 -22.82 -19.42
CA GLN A 439 21.40 -22.74 -17.98
C GLN A 439 21.91 -24.03 -17.31
N SER A 440 22.50 -23.94 -16.11
CA SER A 440 22.98 -25.11 -15.36
C SER A 440 21.92 -25.61 -14.36
N ASP A 441 21.34 -26.78 -14.64
CA ASP A 441 20.31 -27.45 -13.84
C ASP A 441 20.84 -28.30 -12.68
N VAL A 442 20.06 -28.37 -11.58
CA VAL A 442 20.03 -29.49 -10.63
C VAL A 442 18.59 -30.03 -10.63
N PRO A 443 18.33 -31.34 -10.78
CA PRO A 443 17.01 -31.82 -11.20
C PRO A 443 16.05 -32.09 -10.03
N LEU A 444 14.81 -31.62 -10.17
CA LEU A 444 13.65 -32.15 -9.45
C LEU A 444 13.23 -33.48 -10.12
N VAL A 445 13.20 -34.56 -9.36
CA VAL A 445 12.75 -35.89 -9.81
C VAL A 445 11.23 -35.87 -10.01
N THR A 446 10.77 -36.10 -11.24
CA THR A 446 9.36 -35.94 -11.63
C THR A 446 8.56 -37.23 -11.80
N ASP A 447 9.09 -38.42 -11.46
CA ASP A 447 8.35 -39.68 -11.61
C ASP A 447 8.37 -40.58 -10.35
N LYS A 448 7.20 -41.18 -10.05
CA LYS A 448 7.00 -42.19 -8.99
C LYS A 448 7.72 -43.50 -9.40
N PRO A 449 8.63 -44.07 -8.58
CA PRO A 449 9.30 -45.33 -8.92
C PRO A 449 8.29 -46.47 -9.03
N GLU A 450 8.23 -47.15 -10.17
CA GLU A 450 7.19 -48.16 -10.44
C GLU A 450 7.38 -49.54 -9.77
N ASP A 451 8.44 -49.79 -8.97
CA ASP A 451 8.72 -51.19 -8.54
C ASP A 451 9.37 -51.40 -7.16
N GLU A 452 9.17 -50.52 -6.18
CA GLU A 452 9.59 -50.79 -4.78
C GLU A 452 8.41 -50.78 -3.80
N ALA A 453 8.24 -51.91 -3.09
CA ALA A 453 7.23 -52.06 -2.04
C ALA A 453 7.60 -51.22 -0.81
N TYR A 454 7.21 -49.95 -0.82
CA TYR A 454 7.32 -49.07 0.34
C TYR A 454 6.45 -49.59 1.48
N VAL A 455 7.04 -49.74 2.68
CA VAL A 455 6.29 -50.13 3.88
C VAL A 455 5.50 -48.92 4.35
N ASN A 456 4.22 -48.88 3.97
CA ASN A 456 3.32 -47.80 4.33
C ASN A 456 2.69 -48.03 5.72
N LYS A 457 3.02 -47.17 6.70
CA LYS A 457 2.41 -47.20 8.04
C LYS A 457 1.00 -46.58 8.04
N PHE A 458 0.73 -45.59 7.19
CA PHE A 458 -0.51 -44.81 7.18
C PHE A 458 -1.16 -44.85 5.79
N GLN A 459 -2.40 -45.33 5.72
CA GLN A 459 -3.05 -45.71 4.46
C GLN A 459 -3.33 -44.52 3.51
N ASP A 460 -3.29 -43.30 4.02
CA ASP A 460 -3.54 -42.04 3.32
C ASP A 460 -2.28 -41.36 2.76
N MET A 461 -1.15 -42.09 2.73
CA MET A 461 0.15 -41.56 2.31
C MET A 461 0.57 -41.96 0.89
N ASP A 462 -0.26 -42.69 0.14
CA ASP A 462 0.12 -43.28 -1.15
C ASP A 462 0.46 -42.25 -2.25
N ASP A 463 -0.15 -41.05 -2.19
CA ASP A 463 0.13 -39.90 -3.06
C ASP A 463 1.29 -39.02 -2.56
N TYR A 464 1.79 -39.30 -1.34
CA TYR A 464 2.85 -38.56 -0.65
C TYR A 464 4.12 -39.39 -0.46
N TRP A 465 4.37 -40.31 -1.39
CA TRP A 465 5.50 -41.24 -1.35
C TRP A 465 6.85 -40.52 -1.16
N TRP A 466 6.98 -39.29 -1.64
CA TRP A 466 8.17 -38.43 -1.51
C TRP A 466 8.51 -38.02 -0.05
N ALA A 467 7.55 -38.09 0.89
CA ALA A 467 7.77 -37.82 2.32
C ALA A 467 7.49 -39.04 3.22
N MET A 468 7.24 -40.22 2.63
CA MET A 468 6.91 -41.44 3.37
C MET A 468 8.01 -41.82 4.37
N ASP A 469 9.28 -41.75 3.96
CA ASP A 469 10.42 -42.09 4.83
C ASP A 469 10.54 -41.14 6.02
N ALA A 470 10.30 -39.84 5.79
CA ALA A 470 10.30 -38.84 6.85
C ALA A 470 9.22 -39.13 7.89
N VAL A 471 7.98 -39.39 7.42
CA VAL A 471 6.85 -39.71 8.31
C VAL A 471 7.09 -41.01 9.07
N ASN A 472 7.54 -42.06 8.41
CA ASN A 472 7.83 -43.36 9.04
C ASN A 472 8.94 -43.25 10.10
N ALA A 473 10.04 -42.55 9.77
CA ALA A 473 11.15 -42.35 10.68
C ALA A 473 10.71 -41.59 11.95
N LEU A 474 10.09 -40.42 11.79
CA LEU A 474 9.63 -39.60 12.92
C LEU A 474 8.55 -40.33 13.74
N ALA A 475 7.66 -41.09 13.09
CA ALA A 475 6.62 -41.83 13.78
C ALA A 475 7.15 -43.07 14.53
N SER A 476 8.23 -43.69 14.06
CA SER A 476 8.89 -44.80 14.78
C SER A 476 9.61 -44.33 16.05
N GLN A 477 10.08 -43.08 16.05
CA GLN A 477 10.69 -42.41 17.21
C GLN A 477 9.64 -41.80 18.16
N GLY A 478 8.36 -41.80 17.77
CA GLY A 478 7.27 -41.21 18.54
C GLY A 478 7.25 -39.68 18.56
N ILE A 479 8.03 -39.04 17.69
CA ILE A 479 8.12 -37.58 17.56
C ILE A 479 6.81 -37.05 16.97
N ILE A 480 6.39 -37.63 15.84
CA ILE A 480 5.09 -37.35 15.21
C ILE A 480 4.15 -38.55 15.38
N ARG A 481 2.84 -38.27 15.48
CA ARG A 481 1.80 -39.30 15.59
C ARG A 481 0.76 -39.10 14.50
N GLY A 482 0.23 -40.21 13.99
CA GLY A 482 -0.96 -40.19 13.14
C GLY A 482 -2.19 -39.70 13.89
N ARG A 483 -3.22 -39.30 13.16
CA ARG A 483 -4.55 -39.00 13.71
C ARG A 483 -5.22 -40.27 14.26
N SER A 484 -4.88 -41.41 13.67
CA SER A 484 -5.23 -42.75 14.17
C SER A 484 -4.06 -43.71 14.02
N GLU A 485 -4.27 -44.99 14.32
CA GLU A 485 -3.26 -46.04 14.09
C GLU A 485 -2.93 -46.21 12.60
N THR A 486 -3.84 -45.82 11.70
CA THR A 486 -3.73 -46.09 10.25
C THR A 486 -3.83 -44.84 9.38
N GLU A 487 -4.02 -43.65 9.96
CA GLU A 487 -4.22 -42.39 9.21
C GLU A 487 -3.30 -41.29 9.72
N PHE A 488 -2.62 -40.60 8.80
CA PHE A 488 -1.68 -39.52 9.11
C PHE A 488 -2.29 -38.12 9.00
N ASP A 489 -3.20 -37.94 8.03
CA ASP A 489 -3.85 -36.71 7.58
C ASP A 489 -2.81 -35.69 7.05
N PRO A 490 -2.23 -35.93 5.86
CA PRO A 490 -1.06 -35.19 5.36
C PRO A 490 -1.34 -33.73 5.03
N ASP A 491 -2.50 -33.42 4.45
CA ASP A 491 -2.85 -32.08 3.94
C ASP A 491 -3.39 -31.13 5.02
N SER A 492 -3.76 -31.62 6.22
CA SER A 492 -4.31 -30.72 7.22
C SER A 492 -3.25 -29.78 7.78
N TYR A 493 -3.66 -28.53 8.02
CA TYR A 493 -2.78 -27.52 8.59
C TYR A 493 -2.42 -27.84 10.04
N ILE A 494 -1.19 -27.49 10.43
CA ILE A 494 -0.70 -27.68 11.79
C ILE A 494 -0.66 -26.35 12.54
N THR A 495 -0.95 -26.38 13.83
CA THR A 495 -0.91 -25.16 14.66
C THR A 495 0.53 -24.76 14.98
N ARG A 496 0.70 -23.49 15.34
CA ARG A 496 1.99 -22.94 15.77
C ARG A 496 2.51 -23.62 17.04
N ALA A 497 1.63 -23.98 17.98
CA ALA A 497 1.99 -24.78 19.14
C ALA A 497 2.49 -26.17 18.76
N ASP A 498 1.76 -26.90 17.91
CA ASP A 498 2.13 -28.25 17.48
C ASP A 498 3.49 -28.26 16.76
N ASN A 499 3.73 -27.31 15.87
CA ASN A 499 5.03 -27.16 15.20
C ASN A 499 6.17 -26.96 16.20
N THR A 500 5.98 -26.07 17.18
CA THR A 500 6.99 -25.74 18.20
C THR A 500 7.28 -26.92 19.12
N VAL A 501 6.25 -27.67 19.51
CA VAL A 501 6.39 -28.91 20.30
C VAL A 501 7.20 -29.95 19.53
N LEU A 502 6.92 -30.15 18.24
CA LEU A 502 7.67 -31.09 17.40
C LEU A 502 9.14 -30.68 17.28
N LEU A 503 9.39 -29.38 17.05
CA LEU A 503 10.73 -28.83 16.95
C LEU A 503 11.54 -29.09 18.23
N LEU A 504 10.99 -28.79 19.41
CA LEU A 504 11.67 -29.03 20.68
C LEU A 504 11.90 -30.52 20.98
N ARG A 505 10.98 -31.40 20.59
CA ARG A 505 11.14 -32.85 20.77
C ARG A 505 12.31 -33.41 19.97
N ILE A 506 12.53 -32.91 18.75
CA ILE A 506 13.67 -33.32 17.91
C ILE A 506 14.99 -32.89 18.54
N LEU A 507 15.03 -31.74 19.19
CA LEU A 507 16.22 -31.20 19.84
C LEU A 507 16.55 -31.87 21.17
N GLY A 508 15.58 -32.52 21.81
CA GLY A 508 15.74 -33.09 23.16
C GLY A 508 16.09 -32.05 24.23
N LYS A 509 15.79 -30.76 23.98
CA LYS A 509 16.15 -29.64 24.86
C LYS A 509 15.29 -29.61 26.11
N GLN A 510 15.89 -29.20 27.21
CA GLN A 510 15.22 -28.96 28.49
C GLN A 510 15.70 -27.62 29.02
N ALA A 511 14.77 -26.76 29.41
CA ALA A 511 15.05 -25.47 30.03
C ALA A 511 14.05 -25.25 31.17
N GLU A 512 14.48 -24.59 32.23
CA GLU A 512 13.55 -24.07 33.23
C GLU A 512 13.03 -22.71 32.74
N PHE A 513 11.75 -22.43 32.94
CA PHE A 513 11.13 -21.15 32.59
C PHE A 513 10.32 -20.62 33.77
N GLU A 514 10.38 -19.31 33.98
CA GLU A 514 9.68 -18.62 35.09
C GLU A 514 8.35 -18.02 34.65
N ASP A 515 8.22 -17.67 33.37
CA ASP A 515 7.04 -17.07 32.75
C ASP A 515 6.74 -17.67 31.38
N ASN A 516 5.55 -17.38 30.85
CA ASN A 516 5.12 -17.83 29.52
C ASN A 516 4.44 -16.67 28.77
N PHE A 517 3.95 -16.92 27.57
CA PHE A 517 3.08 -15.98 26.86
C PHE A 517 1.69 -15.93 27.50
N ASP A 518 1.04 -14.78 27.43
CA ASP A 518 -0.23 -14.50 28.15
C ASP A 518 -1.39 -15.37 27.65
N ASP A 519 -1.30 -15.87 26.42
CA ASP A 519 -2.26 -16.77 25.77
C ASP A 519 -1.84 -18.26 25.84
N VAL A 520 -0.79 -18.59 26.58
CA VAL A 520 -0.32 -19.97 26.78
C VAL A 520 -0.64 -20.42 28.22
N TYR A 521 -1.78 -21.08 28.38
CA TYR A 521 -2.34 -21.37 29.70
C TYR A 521 -1.78 -22.65 30.36
N PRO A 522 -1.54 -22.65 31.69
CA PRO A 522 -1.15 -23.86 32.43
C PRO A 522 -2.15 -25.00 32.23
N GLY A 523 -1.62 -26.21 31.98
CA GLY A 523 -2.43 -27.42 31.76
C GLY A 523 -2.75 -27.72 30.30
N THR A 524 -2.45 -26.82 29.36
CA THR A 524 -2.38 -27.15 27.94
C THR A 524 -1.19 -28.08 27.67
N TYR A 525 -1.30 -28.97 26.69
CA TYR A 525 -0.27 -29.97 26.42
C TYR A 525 1.04 -29.37 25.89
N TYR A 526 1.00 -28.14 25.39
CA TYR A 526 2.14 -27.39 24.86
C TYR A 526 2.71 -26.37 25.85
N TYR A 527 2.14 -26.23 27.05
CA TYR A 527 2.51 -25.17 28.01
C TYR A 527 4.01 -25.18 28.32
N ASN A 528 4.55 -26.36 28.65
CA ASN A 528 5.95 -26.49 29.05
C ASN A 528 6.88 -26.24 27.86
N GLU A 529 6.56 -26.83 26.72
CA GLU A 529 7.34 -26.70 25.49
C GLU A 529 7.41 -25.24 25.03
N ILE A 530 6.30 -24.51 24.99
CA ILE A 530 6.33 -23.10 24.57
C ILE A 530 7.06 -22.23 25.61
N GLY A 531 6.89 -22.50 26.91
CA GLY A 531 7.63 -21.80 27.95
C GLY A 531 9.14 -21.98 27.83
N MET A 532 9.59 -23.21 27.57
CA MET A 532 10.99 -23.49 27.25
C MET A 532 11.45 -22.75 25.98
N ALA A 533 10.66 -22.79 24.90
CA ALA A 533 10.99 -22.09 23.66
C ALA A 533 11.12 -20.58 23.87
N LYS A 534 10.29 -19.99 24.74
CA LYS A 534 10.37 -18.58 25.12
C LYS A 534 11.67 -18.26 25.85
N THR A 535 12.00 -19.03 26.89
CA THR A 535 13.24 -18.84 27.67
C THR A 535 14.50 -19.00 26.80
N LEU A 536 14.48 -19.95 25.87
CA LEU A 536 15.58 -20.19 24.94
C LEU A 536 15.65 -19.15 23.81
N GLY A 537 14.73 -18.17 23.75
CA GLY A 537 14.68 -17.14 22.71
C GLY A 537 14.24 -17.66 21.34
N ILE A 538 13.81 -18.92 21.25
CA ILE A 538 13.31 -19.57 20.04
C ILE A 538 11.96 -18.96 19.66
N ALA A 539 11.04 -18.90 20.62
CA ALA A 539 9.73 -18.28 20.47
C ALA A 539 9.76 -16.84 20.99
N GLN A 540 9.43 -15.87 20.13
CA GLN A 540 9.39 -14.44 20.50
C GLN A 540 7.96 -13.86 20.51
N GLY A 541 6.96 -14.64 20.08
CA GLY A 541 5.58 -14.19 19.98
C GLY A 541 5.32 -13.22 18.84
N TYR A 542 4.10 -12.68 18.77
CA TYR A 542 3.66 -11.68 17.79
C TYR A 542 3.58 -10.25 18.37
N GLY A 543 4.15 -10.04 19.55
CA GLY A 543 4.02 -8.80 20.32
C GLY A 543 2.99 -8.91 21.44
N ASN A 544 2.98 -7.92 22.36
CA ASN A 544 2.11 -7.89 23.54
C ASN A 544 2.16 -9.16 24.41
N ASN A 545 3.30 -9.84 24.43
CA ASN A 545 3.49 -11.13 25.11
C ASN A 545 2.51 -12.24 24.65
N LEU A 546 2.08 -12.24 23.38
CA LEU A 546 1.21 -13.27 22.79
C LEU A 546 1.97 -14.22 21.87
N PHE A 547 1.62 -15.50 21.88
CA PHE A 547 2.21 -16.54 21.02
C PHE A 547 1.29 -17.00 19.88
N ASP A 548 -0.03 -16.92 20.08
CA ASP A 548 -1.09 -17.45 19.25
C ASP A 548 -0.96 -18.97 18.98
N PRO A 549 -1.07 -19.81 20.04
CA PRO A 549 -0.73 -21.23 19.97
C PRO A 549 -1.64 -22.06 19.06
N ASP A 550 -2.92 -21.68 18.94
CA ASP A 550 -3.95 -22.45 18.24
C ASP A 550 -4.10 -22.08 16.77
N ASN A 551 -3.49 -20.99 16.33
CA ASN A 551 -3.52 -20.58 14.94
C ASN A 551 -2.59 -21.44 14.08
N TYR A 552 -2.92 -21.58 12.79
CA TYR A 552 -2.10 -22.34 11.86
C TYR A 552 -0.79 -21.63 11.59
N ILE A 553 0.30 -22.40 11.56
CA ILE A 553 1.63 -21.82 11.36
C ILE A 553 1.86 -21.51 9.88
N LYS A 554 2.29 -20.29 9.59
CA LYS A 554 2.79 -19.93 8.25
C LYS A 554 4.14 -20.57 7.98
N ARG A 555 4.46 -20.83 6.71
CA ARG A 555 5.73 -21.44 6.31
C ARG A 555 6.95 -20.59 6.69
N GLN A 556 6.86 -19.27 6.61
CA GLN A 556 7.94 -18.37 7.05
C GLN A 556 8.14 -18.34 8.56
N ASP A 557 7.08 -18.54 9.33
CA ASP A 557 7.15 -18.62 10.79
C ASP A 557 7.79 -19.93 11.22
N MET A 558 7.44 -21.04 10.54
CA MET A 558 8.10 -22.32 10.69
C MET A 558 9.61 -22.21 10.42
N ALA A 559 10.01 -21.52 9.35
CA ALA A 559 11.42 -21.27 9.04
C ALA A 559 12.11 -20.44 10.13
N THR A 560 11.42 -19.40 10.63
CA THR A 560 11.96 -18.50 11.68
C THR A 560 12.22 -19.23 12.99
N LEU A 561 11.30 -20.08 13.44
CA LEU A 561 11.49 -20.89 14.65
C LEU A 561 12.66 -21.87 14.49
N ALA A 562 12.75 -22.56 13.33
CA ALA A 562 13.82 -23.50 13.05
C ALA A 562 15.19 -22.81 12.91
N TYR A 563 15.25 -21.65 12.26
CA TYR A 563 16.50 -20.91 12.10
C TYR A 563 17.08 -20.48 13.46
N ARG A 564 16.26 -19.93 14.36
CA ARG A 564 16.69 -19.55 15.72
C ARG A 564 17.19 -20.74 16.52
N VAL A 565 16.49 -21.87 16.43
CA VAL A 565 16.94 -23.13 17.02
C VAL A 565 18.31 -23.55 16.49
N LEU A 566 18.49 -23.53 15.17
CA LEU A 566 19.73 -23.99 14.55
C LEU A 566 20.88 -23.01 14.76
N GLN A 567 20.60 -21.73 15.01
CA GLN A 567 21.59 -20.77 15.50
C GLN A 567 22.02 -21.10 16.93
N GLU A 568 21.08 -21.41 17.83
CA GLU A 568 21.38 -21.82 19.21
C GLU A 568 22.19 -23.13 19.26
N GLU A 569 21.93 -24.08 18.35
CA GLU A 569 22.74 -25.30 18.21
C GLU A 569 24.10 -25.07 17.51
N ASN A 570 24.41 -23.84 17.12
CA ASN A 570 25.60 -23.49 16.35
C ASN A 570 25.71 -24.17 14.96
N ILE A 571 24.58 -24.53 14.35
CA ILE A 571 24.52 -25.24 13.06
C ILE A 571 24.29 -24.26 11.89
N LEU A 572 23.37 -23.31 12.01
CA LEU A 572 23.08 -22.29 10.98
C LEU A 572 23.47 -20.88 11.44
N THR A 573 24.74 -20.69 11.78
CA THR A 573 25.27 -19.42 12.31
C THR A 573 25.91 -18.51 11.27
N ALA A 574 26.11 -18.99 10.04
CA ALA A 574 26.59 -18.17 8.93
C ALA A 574 25.55 -17.10 8.56
N ILE A 575 26.02 -15.94 8.12
CA ILE A 575 25.14 -14.88 7.60
C ILE A 575 24.36 -15.46 6.41
N PRO A 576 23.01 -15.49 6.46
CA PRO A 576 22.21 -16.07 5.39
C PRO A 576 22.41 -15.32 4.08
N ASN A 577 22.54 -16.07 2.98
CA ASN A 577 22.59 -15.48 1.65
C ASN A 577 21.17 -15.31 1.14
N THR A 578 20.61 -14.10 1.25
CA THR A 578 19.26 -13.82 0.76
C THR A 578 19.11 -14.02 -0.75
N ALA A 579 20.21 -14.08 -1.51
CA ALA A 579 20.18 -14.45 -2.92
C ALA A 579 19.74 -15.90 -3.16
N ASP A 580 19.84 -16.79 -2.17
CA ASP A 580 19.33 -18.16 -2.27
C ASP A 580 17.79 -18.17 -2.43
N LEU A 581 17.13 -17.09 -2.02
CA LEU A 581 15.69 -16.89 -2.22
C LEU A 581 15.34 -16.44 -3.64
N ASN A 582 16.30 -15.99 -4.46
CA ASN A 582 16.05 -15.50 -5.82
C ASN A 582 15.52 -16.58 -6.76
N ALA A 583 15.67 -17.85 -6.40
CA ALA A 583 15.07 -18.97 -7.12
C ALA A 583 13.55 -19.04 -6.96
N PHE A 584 12.96 -18.29 -6.02
CA PHE A 584 11.53 -18.29 -5.75
C PHE A 584 10.86 -17.00 -6.21
N LEU A 585 9.78 -17.17 -6.96
CA LEU A 585 8.96 -16.13 -7.57
C LEU A 585 8.25 -15.25 -6.55
N ASP A 586 8.00 -15.79 -5.36
CA ASP A 586 7.28 -15.14 -4.25
C ASP A 586 8.20 -14.79 -3.07
N LYS A 587 9.52 -14.76 -3.28
CA LYS A 587 10.50 -14.37 -2.25
C LYS A 587 10.19 -13.02 -1.60
N ASP A 588 9.54 -12.12 -2.34
CA ASP A 588 9.23 -10.77 -1.86
C ASP A 588 8.00 -10.75 -0.95
N SER A 589 7.19 -11.82 -0.93
CA SER A 589 6.13 -12.03 0.06
C SER A 589 6.64 -12.57 1.41
N ILE A 590 7.96 -12.83 1.53
CA ILE A 590 8.58 -13.16 2.80
C ILE A 590 8.67 -11.88 3.65
N ASP A 591 8.01 -11.90 4.80
CA ASP A 591 8.07 -10.79 5.74
C ASP A 591 9.51 -10.55 6.17
N PHE A 592 9.87 -9.28 6.36
CA PHE A 592 11.25 -8.88 6.64
C PHE A 592 11.89 -9.66 7.81
N TYR A 593 11.11 -9.90 8.87
CA TYR A 593 11.59 -10.64 10.05
C TYR A 593 11.97 -12.11 9.74
N ALA A 594 11.43 -12.68 8.66
CA ALA A 594 11.62 -14.07 8.28
C ALA A 594 12.58 -14.27 7.10
N ARG A 595 13.06 -13.20 6.44
CA ARG A 595 13.90 -13.29 5.23
C ARG A 595 15.20 -14.05 5.47
N ASP A 596 15.92 -13.69 6.51
CA ASP A 596 17.18 -14.37 6.88
C ASP A 596 16.94 -15.83 7.22
N ALA A 597 15.86 -16.12 7.95
CA ALA A 597 15.51 -17.48 8.33
C ALA A 597 15.11 -18.35 7.13
N MET A 598 14.31 -17.80 6.24
CA MET A 598 13.90 -18.46 4.99
C MET A 598 15.11 -18.71 4.10
N ALA A 599 15.98 -17.72 3.92
CA ALA A 599 17.21 -17.86 3.14
C ALA A 599 18.11 -18.96 3.71
N ALA A 600 18.32 -18.96 5.03
CA ALA A 600 19.11 -19.98 5.70
C ALA A 600 18.49 -21.38 5.56
N CYS A 601 17.17 -21.51 5.70
CA CYS A 601 16.48 -22.79 5.57
C CYS A 601 16.48 -23.31 4.13
N VAL A 602 16.41 -22.43 3.14
CA VAL A 602 16.57 -22.78 1.71
C VAL A 602 18.01 -23.20 1.41
N GLY A 603 18.99 -22.38 1.79
CA GLY A 603 20.41 -22.66 1.55
C GLY A 603 20.88 -23.95 2.21
N ALA A 604 20.29 -24.31 3.36
CA ALA A 604 20.53 -25.57 4.06
C ALA A 604 19.72 -26.77 3.50
N GLY A 605 18.87 -26.55 2.49
CA GLY A 605 18.02 -27.60 1.90
C GLY A 605 16.90 -28.10 2.83
N LEU A 606 16.61 -27.38 3.91
CA LEU A 606 15.53 -27.71 4.83
C LEU A 606 14.18 -27.41 4.18
N MET A 607 14.05 -26.24 3.57
CA MET A 607 12.88 -25.87 2.77
C MET A 607 13.18 -25.93 1.28
N SER A 608 12.17 -26.35 0.55
CA SER A 608 12.09 -26.24 -0.90
C SER A 608 10.72 -25.66 -1.27
N GLY A 609 10.67 -25.00 -2.42
CA GLY A 609 9.40 -24.62 -3.03
C GLY A 609 8.61 -25.84 -3.53
N TYR A 610 7.46 -25.60 -4.14
CA TYR A 610 6.58 -26.66 -4.66
C TYR A 610 7.02 -27.21 -6.04
N GLY A 611 8.15 -26.74 -6.56
CA GLY A 611 8.66 -27.12 -7.89
C GLY A 611 8.07 -26.29 -9.04
N ASP A 612 7.18 -25.37 -8.74
CA ASP A 612 6.57 -24.37 -9.63
C ASP A 612 7.26 -22.99 -9.54
N GLY A 613 8.36 -22.91 -8.78
CA GLY A 613 9.06 -21.66 -8.48
C GLY A 613 8.53 -20.92 -7.26
N TRP A 614 7.58 -21.44 -6.49
CA TRP A 614 7.02 -20.76 -5.30
C TRP A 614 7.48 -21.41 -4.00
N ILE A 615 7.77 -20.62 -2.97
CA ILE A 615 8.08 -21.10 -1.61
C ILE A 615 6.94 -20.91 -0.59
N ASN A 616 5.93 -20.11 -0.96
CA ASN A 616 4.70 -19.77 -0.26
C ASN A 616 4.91 -19.39 1.21
N PRO A 617 5.66 -18.31 1.50
CA PRO A 617 6.03 -17.98 2.87
C PRO A 617 4.84 -17.63 3.77
N GLN A 618 3.78 -17.04 3.19
CA GLN A 618 2.57 -16.63 3.90
C GLN A 618 1.53 -17.75 4.06
N GLY A 619 1.68 -18.85 3.30
CA GLY A 619 0.78 -19.99 3.35
C GLY A 619 0.93 -20.81 4.63
N ASN A 620 -0.18 -21.40 5.09
CA ASN A 620 -0.18 -22.30 6.23
C ASN A 620 0.51 -23.62 5.88
N ALA A 621 1.38 -24.10 6.78
CA ALA A 621 2.08 -25.35 6.60
C ALA A 621 1.18 -26.55 6.90
N THR A 622 1.19 -27.53 6.01
CA THR A 622 0.51 -28.82 6.16
C THR A 622 1.34 -29.76 7.04
N ARG A 623 0.68 -30.78 7.61
CA ARG A 623 1.35 -31.78 8.45
C ARG A 623 2.45 -32.54 7.71
N ILE A 624 2.27 -32.82 6.42
CA ILE A 624 3.28 -33.54 5.63
C ILE A 624 4.53 -32.69 5.37
N GLU A 625 4.36 -31.41 5.09
CA GLU A 625 5.46 -30.47 4.91
C GLU A 625 6.25 -30.30 6.21
N VAL A 626 5.55 -30.17 7.34
CA VAL A 626 6.19 -30.08 8.66
C VAL A 626 6.94 -31.37 8.99
N ALA A 627 6.38 -32.55 8.71
CA ALA A 627 7.08 -33.81 8.94
C ALA A 627 8.37 -33.91 8.12
N LEU A 628 8.33 -33.55 6.84
CA LEU A 628 9.52 -33.54 6.00
C LEU A 628 10.56 -32.52 6.49
N PHE A 629 10.12 -31.31 6.84
CA PHE A 629 10.99 -30.25 7.35
C PHE A 629 11.70 -30.67 8.64
N MET A 630 10.96 -31.25 9.58
CA MET A 630 11.46 -31.79 10.84
C MET A 630 12.48 -32.92 10.65
N TYR A 631 12.22 -33.83 9.71
CA TYR A 631 13.15 -34.90 9.38
C TYR A 631 14.46 -34.37 8.79
N ARG A 632 14.39 -33.37 7.91
CA ARG A 632 15.57 -32.70 7.35
C ARG A 632 16.41 -31.99 8.44
N ILE A 633 15.76 -31.33 9.40
CA ILE A 633 16.43 -30.75 10.58
C ILE A 633 17.17 -31.83 11.37
N GLN A 634 16.50 -32.96 11.68
CA GLN A 634 17.11 -34.07 12.42
C GLN A 634 18.37 -34.61 11.71
N ASN A 635 18.31 -34.79 10.40
CA ASN A 635 19.46 -35.25 9.61
C ASN A 635 20.60 -34.23 9.59
N LEU A 636 20.28 -32.94 9.45
CA LEU A 636 21.28 -31.86 9.48
C LEU A 636 22.03 -31.82 10.82
N MET A 637 21.31 -32.03 11.93
CA MET A 637 21.91 -32.10 13.27
C MET A 637 22.83 -33.32 13.45
N GLN A 638 22.39 -34.50 13.03
CA GLN A 638 23.19 -35.74 13.16
C GLN A 638 24.48 -35.67 12.33
N ASN A 639 24.41 -35.11 11.13
CA ASN A 639 25.58 -34.91 10.25
C ASN A 639 26.56 -33.88 10.83
N SER A 640 26.05 -32.86 11.52
CA SER A 640 26.90 -31.83 12.14
C SER A 640 27.64 -32.37 13.37
N GLN A 641 27.01 -33.26 14.16
CA GLN A 641 27.63 -33.89 15.33
C GLN A 641 28.72 -34.92 14.96
N THR A 642 28.56 -35.63 13.84
CA THR A 642 29.54 -36.61 13.34
C THR A 642 30.79 -35.99 12.68
N LEU A 643 30.77 -34.68 12.38
CA LEU A 643 31.93 -33.92 11.88
C LEU A 643 32.76 -33.27 12.99
N THR A 644 32.22 -33.22 14.22
CA THR A 644 32.88 -32.64 15.41
C THR A 644 33.50 -33.68 16.35
N GLU A 645 33.23 -34.97 16.13
CA GLU A 645 33.92 -36.12 16.75
C GLU A 645 35.05 -36.63 15.85
#